data_AF-A0A815NFT8-F1
#
_entry.id   AF-A0A815NFT8-F1
#
_cell.length_a   1.000
_cell.length_b   1.000
_cell.length_c   1.000
_cell.angle_alpha   90.00
_cell.angle_beta   90.00
_cell.angle_gamma   90.00
#
_symmetry.space_group_name_H-M   'P 1'
#
loop_
_entity.id
_entity.type
_entity.pdbx_description
1 polymer ?
#
loop_
_entity_poly.entity_id
_entity_poly.type
_entity_poly.pdbx_seq_one_letter_code
_entity_poly.pdbx_strand_id
1 'polypeptide(L)'
;PRYHLTEQENQFRDNEKETWGRELTIQVPSNITTEDIIQQYGAEHIMKCISLNEKKRKESSLKLDNLPPTADENSLRQCLQTSNGPSPKDIYVARTKNDASAWAKLTFHDAEQCNRAATIYTLQLCQTMFPITVTSNNSPKQKYIQTKVTKADDSDATENQKHFYRVVTVSREVALKIYSSPPTDWNVDGSATITILRTDLHPNFQQTLNAICDKFNVQVKCRDIPKTFGQRCIFNHGSPQKTSLAASMLAQSFAPINIKVKTERQRQLFRELEEIGQIQQWAVELKLQINPNKYLTNIEIQGPQTSQGQLMRRIADYSDSFDNRFREHELSPIVATFFGQQKAASVRLREIASKWAPKSCLVSFNPRTTTITIIGKTDVSLIDLNTCENEILQLLDDIIAGTDNVESEEDEDVDEEENENRNTLGKERRCVFCKQQSSTSTSLFRICGHAYCRCAAQYLAATHQFPLKCRDCQTNIHIYDIKNIFDNNSQLLTYLLKCSIQEYLTNNAQQDDRVFCPTVECEGLIKLSNGYQTCLTCGQNICPKCQVIDDELHMGRTCAQLVEEKKRQEFLPQLFLAARKFVLDNWPLDNTVQPIGRIDENPYLEKQYKSLIRFYKANQTLGHSFPPDLAKGFFAYHGCPFQSINAICQTGFDPRRRSGQAYGRGEYFGVTALISHSYSQKGGSQGGFSQMIIAFILQCTQVTKSEGFCYVVDNPVDWTYAFNIPVLVVTYGSNAASQLSPFPRDISQYVDNEPCWNAPFRWYWHQDNGNFEPYNDTINEILENFYEAWKFNRGLSEVDTPPVTRYVDDAPQEYKIDFKKNRQVNMKTTYTRLIDRRPLEKPAANLNWFYCNEHGAWTRYEMLVQNQIEQAFQSYRAGRGPSTVNVQPPGRPETYQINFLKGQQINTQSNTFKNIKRE
;
A
#
# COMPACT_ATOMS: atom_id res chain seq x y z
N PRO A 1 -1.39 -17.29 -9.64
CA PRO A 1 -1.36 -18.57 -8.90
C PRO A 1 -2.74 -18.89 -8.32
N ARG A 2 -3.54 -19.70 -9.02
CA ARG A 2 -4.78 -20.28 -8.50
C ARG A 2 -4.45 -21.64 -7.90
N TYR A 3 -4.76 -21.83 -6.61
CA TYR A 3 -4.57 -23.09 -5.91
C TYR A 3 -5.91 -23.84 -5.94
N HIS A 4 -6.00 -24.89 -6.77
CA HIS A 4 -7.11 -25.83 -6.69
C HIS A 4 -6.58 -27.23 -6.47
N LEU A 5 -7.15 -27.91 -5.47
CA LEU A 5 -7.56 -29.31 -5.51
C LEU A 5 -8.44 -29.59 -4.27
N THR A 6 -9.74 -29.26 -4.37
CA THR A 6 -10.89 -30.10 -4.01
C THR A 6 -12.18 -29.28 -4.19
N GLU A 7 -12.96 -29.62 -5.22
CA GLU A 7 -14.21 -28.95 -5.63
C GLU A 7 -15.41 -29.20 -4.69
N GLN A 8 -15.21 -29.65 -3.45
CA GLN A 8 -16.33 -30.00 -2.56
C GLN A 8 -16.45 -29.22 -1.25
N GLU A 9 -15.52 -28.32 -0.92
CA GLU A 9 -15.68 -27.44 0.26
C GLU A 9 -15.26 -25.99 -0.05
N ASN A 10 -15.82 -25.42 -1.12
CA ASN A 10 -15.70 -24.01 -1.45
C ASN A 10 -16.62 -23.17 -0.56
N GLN A 11 -16.05 -22.45 0.41
CA GLN A 11 -16.61 -21.15 0.86
C GLN A 11 -15.62 -20.20 1.57
N PHE A 12 -14.38 -20.59 1.88
CA PHE A 12 -13.50 -19.74 2.72
C PHE A 12 -12.05 -19.51 2.27
N ARG A 13 -11.56 -20.09 1.17
CA ARG A 13 -10.09 -20.19 0.95
C ARG A 13 -9.41 -19.15 0.04
N ASP A 14 -10.07 -18.60 -0.98
CA ASP A 14 -9.33 -17.77 -1.96
C ASP A 14 -9.33 -16.25 -1.68
N ASN A 15 -10.19 -15.73 -0.80
CA ASN A 15 -10.36 -14.29 -0.65
C ASN A 15 -9.56 -13.66 0.50
N GLU A 16 -9.02 -14.44 1.46
CA GLU A 16 -8.33 -13.88 2.64
C GLU A 16 -7.07 -13.09 2.24
N LYS A 17 -6.27 -13.61 1.31
CA LYS A 17 -5.07 -12.91 0.80
C LYS A 17 -5.42 -11.63 0.03
N GLU A 18 -6.57 -11.61 -0.65
CA GLU A 18 -7.02 -10.47 -1.45
C GLU A 18 -7.50 -9.29 -0.58
N THR A 19 -7.82 -9.54 0.69
CA THR A 19 -8.21 -8.50 1.66
C THR A 19 -7.03 -7.98 2.49
N TRP A 20 -5.85 -8.60 2.44
CA TRP A 20 -4.68 -8.12 3.19
C TRP A 20 -4.26 -6.70 2.76
N GLY A 21 -4.19 -5.81 3.75
CA GLY A 21 -3.93 -4.39 3.58
C GLY A 21 -5.16 -3.56 3.17
N ARG A 22 -6.34 -4.19 3.02
CA ARG A 22 -7.61 -3.55 2.69
C ARG A 22 -8.64 -3.67 3.81
N GLU A 23 -8.38 -4.52 4.81
CA GLU A 23 -9.25 -4.79 5.93
C GLU A 23 -8.89 -3.95 7.16
N LEU A 24 -9.91 -3.38 7.79
CA LEU A 24 -9.84 -2.53 8.97
C LEU A 24 -10.79 -3.05 10.04
N THR A 25 -10.42 -2.87 11.30
CA THR A 25 -11.34 -2.96 12.44
C THR A 25 -11.63 -1.55 12.93
N ILE A 26 -12.91 -1.18 13.00
CA ILE A 26 -13.34 0.15 13.44
C ILE A 26 -14.16 -0.02 14.72
N GLN A 27 -13.69 0.60 15.79
CA GLN A 27 -14.36 0.68 17.08
C GLN A 27 -15.04 2.04 17.20
N VAL A 28 -16.34 2.04 17.47
CA VAL A 28 -17.20 3.23 17.48
C VAL A 28 -18.14 3.24 18.69
N PRO A 29 -18.75 4.39 19.03
CA PRO A 29 -19.82 4.47 20.04
C PRO A 29 -21.03 3.57 19.70
N SER A 30 -21.81 3.14 20.70
CA SER A 30 -22.94 2.19 20.55
C SER A 30 -24.07 2.67 19.65
N ASN A 31 -24.20 3.98 19.42
CA ASN A 31 -25.24 4.56 18.58
C ASN A 31 -24.90 4.56 17.09
N ILE A 32 -23.67 4.19 16.70
CA ILE A 32 -23.22 4.15 15.31
C ILE A 32 -23.58 2.79 14.69
N THR A 33 -24.14 2.82 13.48
CA THR A 33 -24.57 1.66 12.69
C THR A 33 -23.62 1.36 11.51
N THR A 34 -23.83 0.25 10.81
CA THR A 34 -23.12 -0.09 9.57
C THR A 34 -23.29 0.98 8.49
N GLU A 35 -24.51 1.50 8.34
CA GLU A 35 -24.89 2.53 7.38
C GLU A 35 -24.19 3.85 7.68
N ASP A 36 -24.05 4.22 8.95
CA ASP A 36 -23.33 5.43 9.37
C ASP A 36 -21.84 5.37 8.98
N ILE A 37 -21.21 4.19 9.12
CA ILE A 37 -19.82 3.97 8.69
C ILE A 37 -19.69 4.08 7.16
N ILE A 38 -20.65 3.53 6.42
CA ILE A 38 -20.68 3.62 4.96
C ILE A 38 -20.90 5.06 4.51
N GLN A 39 -21.79 5.80 5.19
CA GLN A 39 -22.05 7.21 4.88
C GLN A 39 -20.86 8.11 5.23
N GLN A 40 -20.17 7.83 6.33
CA GLN A 40 -19.01 8.60 6.78
C GLN A 40 -17.82 8.49 5.80
N TYR A 41 -17.59 7.30 5.24
CA TYR A 41 -16.43 7.05 4.39
C TYR A 41 -16.74 6.87 2.89
N GLY A 42 -18.01 6.86 2.48
CA GLY A 42 -18.45 6.68 1.10
C GLY A 42 -18.72 5.22 0.72
N ALA A 43 -19.85 4.96 0.06
CA ALA A 43 -20.25 3.62 -0.39
C ALA A 43 -19.35 3.08 -1.53
N GLU A 44 -18.76 3.98 -2.31
CA GLU A 44 -17.79 3.69 -3.35
C GLU A 44 -16.42 3.22 -2.81
N HIS A 45 -16.15 3.44 -1.53
CA HIS A 45 -14.88 3.14 -0.88
C HIS A 45 -14.92 1.86 -0.03
N ILE A 46 -16.10 1.45 0.41
CA ILE A 46 -16.31 0.28 1.27
C ILE A 46 -16.97 -0.85 0.47
N MET A 47 -16.27 -1.98 0.31
CA MET A 47 -16.85 -3.18 -0.30
C MET A 47 -17.72 -3.97 0.67
N LYS A 48 -17.34 -3.99 1.96
CA LYS A 48 -18.05 -4.77 2.98
C LYS A 48 -17.87 -4.16 4.36
N CYS A 49 -18.95 -3.96 5.09
CA CYS A 49 -18.96 -3.56 6.49
C CYS A 49 -19.77 -4.60 7.28
N ILE A 50 -19.19 -5.18 8.33
CA ILE A 50 -19.84 -6.21 9.15
C ILE A 50 -19.71 -5.83 10.62
N SER A 51 -20.84 -5.78 11.35
CA SER A 51 -20.81 -5.68 12.81
C SER A 51 -20.26 -6.96 13.43
N LEU A 52 -19.22 -6.82 14.25
CA LEU A 52 -18.63 -7.93 15.01
C LEU A 52 -19.35 -8.16 16.35
N ASN A 53 -20.22 -7.22 16.76
CA ASN A 53 -20.91 -7.23 18.05
C ASN A 53 -22.38 -7.68 17.96
N GLU A 54 -22.92 -7.98 16.78
CA GLU A 54 -24.25 -8.56 16.67
C GLU A 54 -24.28 -9.96 17.30
N LYS A 55 -24.61 -10.01 18.59
CA LYS A 55 -25.26 -11.19 19.17
C LYS A 55 -26.48 -11.44 18.28
N LYS A 56 -26.53 -12.60 17.61
CA LYS A 56 -27.72 -13.08 16.87
C LYS A 56 -28.97 -12.60 17.60
N ARG A 57 -29.84 -11.80 16.94
CA ARG A 57 -31.10 -11.30 17.52
C ARG A 57 -31.74 -12.43 18.34
N LYS A 58 -31.64 -12.35 19.66
CA LYS A 58 -32.28 -13.33 20.55
C LYS A 58 -33.78 -13.11 20.38
N GLU A 59 -34.48 -14.10 19.86
CA GLU A 59 -35.94 -14.05 19.74
C GLU A 59 -36.55 -13.79 21.13
N SER A 60 -37.42 -12.78 21.22
CA SER A 60 -38.15 -12.47 22.45
C SER A 60 -39.03 -13.67 22.81
N SER A 61 -38.57 -14.45 23.79
CA SER A 61 -39.18 -15.74 24.11
C SER A 61 -39.32 -15.96 25.61
N LEU A 62 -40.37 -16.70 25.95
CA LEU A 62 -40.66 -17.18 27.30
C LEU A 62 -40.57 -18.69 27.32
N LYS A 63 -40.11 -19.24 28.44
CA LYS A 63 -40.18 -20.67 28.69
C LYS A 63 -41.16 -20.94 29.83
N LEU A 64 -42.10 -21.84 29.57
CA LEU A 64 -43.02 -22.39 30.55
C LEU A 64 -42.47 -23.76 30.96
N ASP A 65 -41.95 -23.85 32.17
CA ASP A 65 -41.48 -25.10 32.76
C ASP A 65 -42.59 -25.70 33.65
N ASN A 66 -42.55 -27.03 33.85
CA ASN A 66 -43.48 -27.78 34.70
C ASN A 66 -44.95 -27.72 34.21
N LEU A 67 -45.20 -27.94 32.92
CA LEU A 67 -46.55 -28.10 32.38
C LEU A 67 -47.06 -29.55 32.56
N PRO A 68 -48.38 -29.77 32.63
CA PRO A 68 -48.97 -31.11 32.64
C PRO A 68 -48.49 -31.93 31.43
N PRO A 69 -48.32 -33.26 31.58
CA PRO A 69 -47.88 -34.11 30.46
C PRO A 69 -48.89 -34.19 29.30
N THR A 70 -50.16 -33.82 29.56
CA THR A 70 -51.21 -33.68 28.55
C THR A 70 -51.19 -32.34 27.82
N ALA A 71 -50.30 -31.41 28.20
CA ALA A 71 -50.19 -30.12 27.53
C ALA A 71 -49.65 -30.30 26.11
N ASP A 72 -50.36 -29.72 25.15
CA ASP A 72 -50.00 -29.65 23.75
C ASP A 72 -50.16 -28.22 23.22
N GLU A 73 -49.77 -27.98 21.98
CA GLU A 73 -49.83 -26.64 21.40
C GLU A 73 -51.25 -26.05 21.41
N ASN A 74 -52.27 -26.86 21.10
CA ASN A 74 -53.65 -26.41 20.98
C ASN A 74 -54.25 -26.02 22.34
N SER A 75 -54.04 -26.85 23.36
CA SER A 75 -54.49 -26.58 24.73
C SER A 75 -53.78 -25.35 25.31
N LEU A 76 -52.50 -25.14 24.99
CA LEU A 76 -51.79 -23.91 25.35
C LEU A 76 -52.38 -22.70 24.61
N ARG A 77 -52.59 -22.75 23.29
CA ARG A 77 -53.19 -21.62 22.55
C ARG A 77 -54.57 -21.24 23.09
N GLN A 78 -55.42 -22.22 23.40
CA GLN A 78 -56.74 -21.99 23.98
C GLN A 78 -56.66 -21.35 25.37
N CYS A 79 -55.77 -21.85 26.22
CA CYS A 79 -55.55 -21.29 27.55
C CYS A 79 -55.02 -19.84 27.47
N LEU A 80 -54.08 -19.57 26.57
CA LEU A 80 -53.50 -18.24 26.36
C LEU A 80 -54.53 -17.24 25.79
N GLN A 81 -55.49 -17.69 24.98
CA GLN A 81 -56.61 -16.89 24.50
C GLN A 81 -57.56 -16.50 25.65
N THR A 82 -57.92 -17.43 26.52
CA THR A 82 -58.79 -17.14 27.68
C THR A 82 -58.18 -16.17 28.69
N SER A 83 -56.85 -16.03 28.69
CA SER A 83 -56.10 -15.16 29.60
C SER A 83 -56.00 -13.69 29.17
N ASN A 84 -56.57 -13.29 28.02
CA ASN A 84 -56.40 -11.95 27.42
C ASN A 84 -54.92 -11.53 27.24
N GLY A 85 -54.00 -12.50 27.10
CA GLY A 85 -52.58 -12.24 26.87
C GLY A 85 -52.23 -12.04 25.39
N PRO A 86 -51.06 -11.46 25.06
CA PRO A 86 -50.57 -11.34 23.69
C PRO A 86 -50.44 -12.73 23.03
N SER A 87 -50.91 -12.89 21.79
CA SER A 87 -50.78 -14.18 21.10
C SER A 87 -49.32 -14.45 20.70
N PRO A 88 -48.73 -15.60 21.07
CA PRO A 88 -47.38 -15.96 20.64
C PRO A 88 -47.36 -16.28 19.14
N LYS A 89 -46.28 -15.86 18.48
CA LYS A 89 -45.97 -16.17 17.08
C LYS A 89 -45.82 -17.67 16.89
N ASP A 90 -44.97 -18.30 17.70
CA ASP A 90 -44.69 -19.74 17.66
C ASP A 90 -44.71 -20.34 19.06
N ILE A 91 -45.25 -21.56 19.17
CA ILE A 91 -45.27 -22.35 20.39
C ILE A 91 -44.61 -23.69 20.10
N TYR A 92 -43.58 -24.02 20.87
CA TYR A 92 -42.95 -25.34 20.83
C TYR A 92 -43.14 -26.03 22.17
N VAL A 93 -43.69 -27.25 22.17
CA VAL A 93 -43.89 -28.06 23.38
C VAL A 93 -43.04 -29.31 23.31
N ALA A 94 -42.32 -29.60 24.39
CA ALA A 94 -41.52 -30.82 24.51
C ALA A 94 -41.72 -31.47 25.87
N ARG A 95 -41.63 -32.80 25.90
CA ARG A 95 -41.74 -33.57 27.13
C ARG A 95 -40.40 -33.67 27.83
N THR A 96 -40.43 -33.74 29.16
CA THR A 96 -39.25 -34.04 29.97
C THR A 96 -38.87 -35.51 29.81
N LYS A 97 -37.58 -35.87 30.04
CA LYS A 97 -37.03 -37.22 29.76
C LYS A 97 -37.80 -38.40 30.39
N ASN A 98 -38.60 -38.16 31.43
CA ASN A 98 -39.35 -39.19 32.15
C ASN A 98 -40.87 -39.15 31.81
N ASP A 99 -41.29 -38.35 30.82
CA ASP A 99 -42.69 -38.09 30.42
C ASP A 99 -43.63 -37.62 31.54
N ALA A 100 -43.10 -37.31 32.73
CA ALA A 100 -43.88 -36.89 33.90
C ALA A 100 -44.35 -35.43 33.84
N SER A 101 -43.75 -34.60 32.99
CA SER A 101 -44.13 -33.21 32.76
C SER A 101 -43.68 -32.73 31.38
N ALA A 102 -44.24 -31.63 30.89
CA ALA A 102 -43.84 -30.95 29.66
C ALA A 102 -43.24 -29.57 29.95
N TRP A 103 -42.56 -29.00 28.96
CA TRP A 103 -42.18 -27.59 28.93
C TRP A 103 -42.51 -27.01 27.57
N ALA A 104 -42.81 -25.72 27.52
CA ALA A 104 -43.10 -25.01 26.28
C ALA A 104 -42.20 -23.79 26.12
N LYS A 105 -41.80 -23.49 24.88
CA LYS A 105 -41.18 -22.22 24.51
C LYS A 105 -42.16 -21.43 23.67
N LEU A 106 -42.46 -20.22 24.11
CA LEU A 106 -43.32 -19.26 23.44
C LEU A 106 -42.47 -18.16 22.84
N THR A 107 -42.71 -17.81 21.59
CA THR A 107 -41.94 -16.82 20.84
C THR A 107 -42.84 -15.67 20.42
N PHE A 108 -42.41 -14.43 20.60
CA PHE A 108 -43.22 -13.23 20.35
C PHE A 108 -42.57 -12.33 19.30
N HIS A 109 -43.37 -11.43 18.71
CA HIS A 109 -42.88 -10.52 17.67
C HIS A 109 -41.93 -9.46 18.22
N ASP A 110 -42.10 -9.04 19.47
CA ASP A 110 -41.29 -8.03 20.14
C ASP A 110 -41.18 -8.28 21.66
N ALA A 111 -40.27 -7.55 22.31
CA ALA A 111 -40.00 -7.67 23.73
C ALA A 111 -41.14 -7.14 24.62
N GLU A 112 -41.97 -6.21 24.12
CA GLU A 112 -43.08 -5.62 24.88
C GLU A 112 -44.24 -6.62 24.99
N GLN A 113 -44.57 -7.32 23.90
CA GLN A 113 -45.48 -8.46 23.89
C GLN A 113 -44.98 -9.56 24.82
N CYS A 114 -43.70 -9.92 24.76
CA CYS A 114 -43.09 -10.91 25.63
C CYS A 114 -43.19 -10.52 27.12
N ASN A 115 -42.96 -9.25 27.46
CA ASN A 115 -43.04 -8.76 28.83
C ASN A 115 -44.48 -8.74 29.37
N ARG A 116 -45.45 -8.28 28.57
CA ARG A 116 -46.88 -8.33 28.93
C ARG A 116 -47.37 -9.77 29.10
N ALA A 117 -46.96 -10.66 28.19
CA ALA A 117 -47.24 -12.09 28.27
C ALA A 117 -46.68 -12.70 29.56
N ALA A 118 -45.42 -12.42 29.92
CA ALA A 118 -44.82 -12.95 31.14
C ALA A 118 -45.60 -12.58 32.40
N THR A 119 -46.04 -11.32 32.53
CA THR A 119 -46.80 -10.86 33.69
C THR A 119 -48.17 -11.54 33.79
N ILE A 120 -48.93 -11.56 32.68
CA ILE A 120 -50.26 -12.15 32.64
C ILE A 120 -50.19 -13.66 32.90
N TYR A 121 -49.24 -14.35 32.26
CA TYR A 121 -49.10 -15.80 32.37
C TYR A 121 -48.54 -16.24 33.72
N THR A 122 -47.67 -15.46 34.34
CA THR A 122 -47.25 -15.71 35.74
C THR A 122 -48.44 -15.59 36.69
N LEU A 123 -49.30 -14.60 36.49
CA LEU A 123 -50.48 -14.41 37.33
C LEU A 123 -51.56 -15.46 37.13
N GLN A 124 -51.69 -16.08 35.96
CA GLN A 124 -52.79 -17.02 35.68
C GLN A 124 -52.39 -18.50 35.58
N LEU A 125 -51.24 -18.83 34.97
CA LEU A 125 -50.81 -20.23 34.78
C LEU A 125 -50.03 -20.78 35.98
N CYS A 126 -49.44 -19.91 36.80
CA CYS A 126 -48.71 -20.32 37.99
C CYS A 126 -49.61 -20.43 39.23
N GLN A 127 -50.95 -20.38 39.15
CA GLN A 127 -51.81 -20.44 40.35
C GLN A 127 -52.17 -21.87 40.79
N THR A 128 -52.17 -22.83 39.87
CA THR A 128 -52.64 -24.20 40.12
C THR A 128 -51.49 -25.20 40.21
N MET A 129 -51.49 -25.99 41.28
CA MET A 129 -50.54 -27.11 41.46
C MET A 129 -51.17 -28.40 40.96
N PHE A 130 -50.39 -29.25 40.29
CA PHE A 130 -50.84 -30.58 39.86
C PHE A 130 -49.85 -31.66 40.30
N PRO A 131 -50.32 -32.89 40.60
CA PRO A 131 -49.47 -33.97 41.04
C PRO A 131 -48.71 -34.61 39.87
N ILE A 132 -47.42 -34.87 40.05
CA ILE A 132 -46.61 -35.73 39.19
C ILE A 132 -46.13 -36.95 39.97
N THR A 133 -46.02 -38.08 39.29
CA THR A 133 -45.46 -39.32 39.86
C THR A 133 -43.96 -39.35 39.60
N VAL A 134 -43.15 -39.29 40.65
CA VAL A 134 -41.69 -39.40 40.54
C VAL A 134 -41.29 -40.81 40.95
N THR A 135 -40.69 -41.56 40.02
CA THR A 135 -40.10 -42.87 40.27
C THR A 135 -38.68 -42.70 40.80
N SER A 136 -38.51 -42.76 42.12
CA SER A 136 -37.21 -43.03 42.75
C SER A 136 -37.23 -44.46 43.30
N ASN A 137 -36.11 -45.20 43.15
CA ASN A 137 -35.93 -46.64 43.41
C ASN A 137 -36.46 -47.18 44.77
N ASN A 138 -37.78 -47.22 44.99
CA ASN A 138 -38.54 -48.19 45.84
C ASN A 138 -39.96 -47.73 46.25
N SER A 139 -40.59 -46.73 45.61
CA SER A 139 -42.05 -46.54 45.57
C SER A 139 -42.44 -45.29 44.76
N PRO A 140 -43.53 -45.30 43.97
CA PRO A 140 -44.02 -44.09 43.29
C PRO A 140 -44.52 -43.08 44.33
N LYS A 141 -43.87 -41.92 44.42
CA LYS A 141 -44.32 -40.80 45.28
C LYS A 141 -44.94 -39.71 44.42
N GLN A 142 -46.11 -39.22 44.83
CA GLN A 142 -46.74 -38.04 44.21
C GLN A 142 -46.09 -36.76 44.75
N LYS A 143 -45.61 -35.91 43.84
CA LYS A 143 -45.09 -34.58 44.13
C LYS A 143 -45.94 -33.56 43.39
N TYR A 144 -46.46 -32.56 44.09
CA TYR A 144 -47.18 -31.48 43.44
C TYR A 144 -46.18 -30.44 42.91
N ILE A 145 -46.33 -30.07 41.64
CA ILE A 145 -45.53 -29.04 40.98
C ILE A 145 -46.42 -27.93 40.45
N GLN A 146 -45.83 -26.74 40.34
CA GLN A 146 -46.46 -25.52 39.85
C GLN A 146 -45.71 -25.08 38.58
N THR A 147 -46.46 -24.68 37.56
CA THR A 147 -45.91 -24.11 36.32
C THR A 147 -45.03 -22.92 36.68
N LYS A 148 -43.85 -22.81 36.05
CA LYS A 148 -42.95 -21.65 36.22
C LYS A 148 -42.73 -20.97 34.88
N VAL A 149 -42.87 -19.65 34.87
CA VAL A 149 -42.53 -18.82 33.72
C VAL A 149 -41.11 -18.30 33.91
N THR A 150 -40.20 -18.66 33.02
CA THR A 150 -38.84 -18.12 32.98
C THR A 150 -38.67 -17.27 31.73
N LYS A 151 -38.24 -16.02 31.92
CA LYS A 151 -37.74 -15.19 30.82
C LYS A 151 -36.34 -15.66 30.46
N ALA A 152 -36.00 -15.67 29.18
CA ALA A 152 -34.62 -15.94 28.77
C ALA A 152 -33.73 -14.72 29.09
N ASP A 153 -33.28 -14.64 30.35
CA ASP A 153 -32.22 -13.79 30.93
C ASP A 153 -32.12 -12.32 30.45
N ASP A 154 -32.70 -11.41 31.25
CA ASP A 154 -32.18 -10.06 31.49
C ASP A 154 -31.02 -10.19 32.50
N SER A 155 -29.79 -10.35 32.01
CA SER A 155 -28.59 -10.11 32.81
C SER A 155 -27.57 -9.32 31.97
N ASP A 156 -27.04 -8.28 32.61
CA ASP A 156 -26.03 -7.33 32.15
C ASP A 156 -26.50 -6.23 31.18
N ALA A 157 -27.35 -5.34 31.69
CA ALA A 157 -27.36 -3.94 31.27
C ALA A 157 -26.50 -3.11 32.24
N THR A 158 -25.19 -3.14 32.05
CA THR A 158 -24.25 -2.21 32.68
C THR A 158 -23.21 -1.74 31.66
N GLU A 159 -23.14 -0.40 31.54
CA GLU A 159 -22.02 0.45 31.09
C GLU A 159 -21.44 0.32 29.65
N ASN A 160 -21.55 1.43 28.89
CA ASN A 160 -20.62 1.87 27.83
C ASN A 160 -20.09 0.79 26.85
N GLN A 161 -20.97 0.06 26.16
CA GLN A 161 -20.51 -0.85 25.09
C GLN A 161 -20.09 -0.08 23.84
N LYS A 162 -18.79 -0.14 23.50
CA LYS A 162 -18.28 0.27 22.18
C LYS A 162 -18.61 -0.82 21.15
N HIS A 163 -19.06 -0.43 19.95
CA HIS A 163 -19.31 -1.33 18.84
C HIS A 163 -18.06 -1.56 18.00
N PHE A 164 -17.85 -2.79 17.53
CA PHE A 164 -16.73 -3.14 16.64
C PHE A 164 -17.27 -3.56 15.28
N TYR A 165 -16.67 -3.02 14.23
CA TYR A 165 -16.99 -3.31 12.84
C TYR A 165 -15.74 -3.78 12.11
N ARG A 166 -15.91 -4.76 11.21
CA ARG A 166 -14.89 -5.15 10.24
C ARG A 166 -15.25 -4.57 8.89
N VAL A 167 -14.35 -3.75 8.35
CA VAL A 167 -14.54 -3.02 7.10
C VAL A 167 -13.51 -3.49 6.08
N VAL A 168 -13.95 -3.86 4.89
CA VAL A 168 -13.10 -4.20 3.75
C VAL A 168 -13.28 -3.13 2.68
N THR A 169 -12.18 -2.51 2.27
CA THR A 169 -12.17 -1.38 1.34
C THR A 169 -11.87 -1.81 -0.09
N VAL A 170 -12.15 -0.93 -1.06
CA VAL A 170 -11.90 -1.18 -2.49
C VAL A 170 -10.40 -1.22 -2.84
N SER A 171 -9.53 -0.56 -2.07
CA SER A 171 -8.08 -0.54 -2.33
C SER A 171 -7.27 -0.31 -1.05
N ARG A 172 -5.96 -0.59 -1.10
CA ARG A 172 -5.06 -0.41 0.05
C ARG A 172 -4.89 1.07 0.39
N GLU A 173 -4.88 1.94 -0.62
CA GLU A 173 -4.81 3.39 -0.45
C GLU A 173 -6.01 3.92 0.34
N VAL A 174 -7.21 3.40 0.05
CA VAL A 174 -8.44 3.75 0.77
C VAL A 174 -8.36 3.29 2.23
N ALA A 175 -7.91 2.06 2.50
CA ALA A 175 -7.72 1.58 3.86
C ALA A 175 -6.74 2.44 4.66
N LEU A 176 -5.63 2.87 4.04
CA LEU A 176 -4.65 3.74 4.69
C LEU A 176 -5.24 5.13 4.97
N LYS A 177 -6.01 5.70 4.03
CA LYS A 177 -6.68 6.99 4.23
C LYS A 177 -7.67 6.96 5.41
N ILE A 178 -8.48 5.90 5.52
CA ILE A 178 -9.41 5.72 6.64
C ILE A 178 -8.64 5.54 7.96
N TYR A 179 -7.53 4.81 7.95
CA TYR A 179 -6.67 4.60 9.12
C TYR A 179 -5.97 5.89 9.59
N SER A 180 -5.49 6.72 8.68
CA SER A 180 -4.73 7.95 9.00
C SER A 180 -5.59 9.15 9.41
N SER A 181 -6.91 9.09 9.20
CA SER A 181 -7.81 10.20 9.53
C SER A 181 -9.14 9.71 10.09
N PRO A 182 -9.15 8.99 11.22
CA PRO A 182 -10.38 8.56 11.86
C PRO A 182 -11.10 9.76 12.53
N PRO A 183 -12.44 9.73 12.62
CA PRO A 183 -13.18 10.65 13.48
C PRO A 183 -12.68 10.59 14.93
N THR A 184 -12.77 11.70 15.67
CA THR A 184 -12.22 11.83 17.04
C THR A 184 -12.74 10.79 18.04
N ASP A 185 -13.94 10.25 17.83
CA ASP A 185 -14.55 9.26 18.73
C ASP A 185 -14.40 7.81 18.23
N TRP A 186 -13.72 7.60 17.10
CA TRP A 186 -13.57 6.30 16.46
C TRP A 186 -12.13 5.83 16.58
N ASN A 187 -11.94 4.56 16.91
CA ASN A 187 -10.63 3.93 16.92
C ASN A 187 -10.55 2.97 15.73
N VAL A 188 -9.68 3.28 14.77
CA VAL A 188 -9.50 2.51 13.54
C VAL A 188 -8.16 1.81 13.57
N ASP A 189 -8.20 0.51 13.29
CA ASP A 189 -7.03 -0.36 13.33
C ASP A 189 -6.93 -1.21 12.06
N GLY A 190 -5.71 -1.51 11.63
CA GLY A 190 -5.48 -2.44 10.52
C GLY A 190 -5.85 -3.86 10.93
N SER A 191 -6.35 -4.65 9.99
CA SER A 191 -6.65 -6.07 10.22
C SER A 191 -6.17 -6.93 9.06
N ALA A 192 -5.62 -8.10 9.37
CA ALA A 192 -5.32 -9.12 8.38
C ALA A 192 -5.61 -10.51 8.95
N THR A 193 -6.47 -11.25 8.27
CA THR A 193 -6.84 -12.62 8.66
C THR A 193 -6.10 -13.64 7.80
N ILE A 194 -5.47 -14.63 8.43
CA ILE A 194 -4.84 -15.75 7.74
C ILE A 194 -5.21 -17.06 8.43
N THR A 195 -5.44 -18.10 7.62
CA THR A 195 -5.70 -19.46 8.08
C THR A 195 -4.52 -20.37 7.75
N ILE A 196 -3.88 -20.95 8.77
CA ILE A 196 -2.83 -21.96 8.64
C ILE A 196 -3.44 -23.33 8.97
N LEU A 197 -3.30 -24.29 8.05
CA LEU A 197 -3.78 -25.66 8.23
C LEU A 197 -2.66 -26.52 8.83
N ARG A 198 -3.04 -27.62 9.48
CA ARG A 198 -2.09 -28.62 10.01
C ARG A 198 -0.97 -28.03 10.86
N THR A 199 -1.33 -27.12 11.77
CA THR A 199 -0.37 -26.52 12.72
C THR A 199 0.27 -27.58 13.62
N ASP A 200 -0.36 -28.76 13.76
CA ASP A 200 0.20 -29.94 14.43
C ASP A 200 1.51 -30.47 13.80
N LEU A 201 1.73 -30.24 12.50
CA LEU A 201 2.98 -30.60 11.81
C LEU A 201 4.12 -29.61 12.11
N HIS A 202 3.83 -28.50 12.80
CA HIS A 202 4.75 -27.39 13.01
C HIS A 202 4.99 -27.13 14.51
N PRO A 203 5.95 -27.81 15.16
CA PRO A 203 6.17 -27.70 16.61
C PRO A 203 6.54 -26.28 17.06
N ASN A 204 7.18 -25.49 16.19
CA ASN A 204 7.60 -24.11 16.48
C ASN A 204 6.58 -23.06 16.02
N PHE A 205 5.33 -23.46 15.76
CA PHE A 205 4.29 -22.56 15.25
C PHE A 205 4.13 -21.32 16.15
N GLN A 206 3.92 -21.53 17.45
CA GLN A 206 3.69 -20.43 18.39
C GLN A 206 4.92 -19.51 18.54
N GLN A 207 6.12 -20.09 18.56
CA GLN A 207 7.36 -19.32 18.64
C GLN A 207 7.53 -18.42 17.42
N THR A 208 7.28 -18.97 16.22
CA THR A 208 7.36 -18.22 14.95
C THR A 208 6.30 -17.12 14.90
N LEU A 209 5.08 -17.43 15.33
CA LEU A 209 3.98 -16.47 15.40
C LEU A 209 4.32 -15.29 16.31
N ASN A 210 4.85 -15.55 17.51
CA ASN A 210 5.26 -14.51 18.46
C ASN A 210 6.39 -13.64 17.88
N ALA A 211 7.43 -14.26 17.30
CA ALA A 211 8.54 -13.52 16.69
C ALA A 211 8.08 -12.60 15.53
N ILE A 212 7.09 -13.03 14.75
CA ILE A 212 6.47 -12.20 13.70
C ILE A 212 5.70 -11.03 14.31
N CYS A 213 4.94 -11.27 15.38
CA CYS A 213 4.21 -10.20 16.08
C CYS A 213 5.17 -9.13 16.62
N ASP A 214 6.25 -9.55 17.29
CA ASP A 214 7.28 -8.67 17.82
C ASP A 214 7.97 -7.87 16.70
N LYS A 215 8.32 -8.54 15.59
CA LYS A 215 9.00 -7.92 14.45
C LYS A 215 8.20 -6.79 13.81
N PHE A 216 6.88 -6.94 13.67
CA PHE A 216 6.02 -5.95 13.03
C PHE A 216 5.32 -5.02 14.01
N ASN A 217 5.53 -5.22 15.32
CA ASN A 217 4.83 -4.52 16.40
C ASN A 217 3.31 -4.59 16.22
N VAL A 218 2.78 -5.81 16.09
CA VAL A 218 1.35 -6.12 15.92
C VAL A 218 0.92 -7.14 16.97
N GLN A 219 -0.38 -7.23 17.22
CA GLN A 219 -0.99 -8.26 18.06
C GLN A 219 -1.74 -9.28 17.21
N VAL A 220 -1.96 -10.48 17.74
CA VAL A 220 -2.67 -11.55 17.04
C VAL A 220 -3.70 -12.23 17.92
N LYS A 221 -4.87 -12.53 17.34
CA LYS A 221 -5.89 -13.40 17.95
C LYS A 221 -6.00 -14.68 17.13
N CYS A 222 -5.80 -15.82 17.78
CA CYS A 222 -5.91 -17.14 17.13
C CYS A 222 -7.24 -17.81 17.48
N ARG A 223 -7.80 -18.53 16.51
CA ARG A 223 -8.96 -19.41 16.70
C ARG A 223 -8.67 -20.77 16.09
N ASP A 224 -8.80 -21.83 16.89
CA ASP A 224 -8.61 -23.19 16.42
C ASP A 224 -9.70 -23.61 15.42
N ILE A 225 -9.29 -24.40 14.44
CA ILE A 225 -10.12 -25.04 13.43
C ILE A 225 -9.98 -26.56 13.62
N PRO A 226 -10.86 -27.18 14.44
CA PRO A 226 -10.69 -28.56 14.89
C PRO A 226 -10.64 -29.58 13.75
N LYS A 227 -11.44 -29.38 12.68
CA LYS A 227 -11.54 -30.33 11.56
C LYS A 227 -10.23 -30.50 10.78
N THR A 228 -9.36 -29.49 10.77
CA THR A 228 -8.13 -29.47 9.95
C THR A 228 -6.87 -29.32 10.79
N PHE A 229 -6.98 -29.46 12.12
CA PHE A 229 -5.90 -29.17 13.07
C PHE A 229 -5.18 -27.85 12.74
N GLY A 230 -5.96 -26.84 12.34
CA GLY A 230 -5.45 -25.56 11.87
C GLY A 230 -5.77 -24.42 12.82
N GLN A 231 -5.14 -23.28 12.62
CA GLN A 231 -5.44 -22.04 13.34
C GLN A 231 -5.73 -20.90 12.36
N ARG A 232 -6.77 -20.13 12.67
CA ARG A 232 -7.05 -18.84 12.04
C ARG A 232 -6.48 -17.74 12.91
N CYS A 233 -5.49 -17.02 12.39
CA CYS A 233 -4.80 -15.91 13.04
C CYS A 233 -5.32 -14.58 12.48
N ILE A 234 -5.70 -13.66 13.37
CA ILE A 234 -6.16 -12.31 13.01
C ILE A 234 -5.19 -11.31 13.60
N PHE A 235 -4.38 -10.68 12.75
CA PHE A 235 -3.44 -9.64 13.12
C PHE A 235 -4.16 -8.30 13.26
N ASN A 236 -3.86 -7.56 14.33
CA ASN A 236 -4.38 -6.25 14.67
C ASN A 236 -3.32 -5.42 15.41
N HIS A 237 -3.69 -4.25 15.94
CA HIS A 237 -2.84 -3.26 16.59
C HIS A 237 -1.66 -2.83 15.71
N GLY A 238 -1.98 -2.34 14.51
CA GLY A 238 -0.99 -1.86 13.55
C GLY A 238 -1.63 -1.29 12.30
N SER A 239 -0.87 -0.54 11.49
CA SER A 239 -1.37 -0.06 10.21
C SER A 239 -1.77 -1.22 9.29
N PRO A 240 -2.67 -1.00 8.30
CA PRO A 240 -3.06 -2.04 7.34
C PRO A 240 -1.86 -2.70 6.65
N GLN A 241 -0.79 -1.94 6.44
CA GLN A 241 0.47 -2.43 5.88
C GLN A 241 1.18 -3.39 6.84
N LYS A 242 1.33 -3.02 8.13
CA LYS A 242 2.02 -3.85 9.13
C LYS A 242 1.31 -5.18 9.35
N THR A 243 -0.01 -5.16 9.52
CA THR A 243 -0.81 -6.38 9.70
C THR A 243 -0.80 -7.26 8.46
N SER A 244 -0.84 -6.68 7.25
CA SER A 244 -0.68 -7.39 5.99
C SER A 244 0.69 -8.08 5.84
N LEU A 245 1.77 -7.40 6.23
CA LEU A 245 3.13 -7.96 6.17
C LEU A 245 3.31 -9.10 7.18
N ALA A 246 2.79 -8.95 8.39
CA ALA A 246 2.80 -10.00 9.40
C ALA A 246 2.05 -11.26 8.91
N ALA A 247 0.85 -11.09 8.36
CA ALA A 247 0.08 -12.20 7.77
C ALA A 247 0.84 -12.87 6.60
N SER A 248 1.47 -12.08 5.73
CA SER A 248 2.25 -12.59 4.59
C SER A 248 3.47 -13.39 5.03
N MET A 249 4.21 -12.91 6.04
CA MET A 249 5.38 -13.61 6.58
C MET A 249 4.99 -14.92 7.27
N LEU A 250 3.85 -14.94 7.96
CA LEU A 250 3.30 -16.16 8.54
C LEU A 250 2.92 -17.15 7.43
N ALA A 251 2.25 -16.71 6.36
CA ALA A 251 1.88 -17.55 5.23
C ALA A 251 3.09 -18.26 4.60
N GLN A 252 4.17 -17.52 4.36
CA GLN A 252 5.39 -18.04 3.75
C GLN A 252 6.09 -19.05 4.66
N SER A 253 6.11 -18.80 5.97
CA SER A 253 6.77 -19.68 6.95
C SER A 253 6.14 -21.09 7.00
N PHE A 254 4.87 -21.21 6.62
CA PHE A 254 4.08 -22.44 6.70
C PHE A 254 3.54 -22.92 5.34
N ALA A 255 4.10 -22.43 4.23
CA ALA A 255 3.63 -22.78 2.89
C ALA A 255 3.97 -24.25 2.49
N PRO A 256 3.05 -25.01 1.89
CA PRO A 256 3.38 -26.33 1.37
C PRO A 256 4.13 -26.28 0.04
N ILE A 257 5.10 -27.18 -0.17
CA ILE A 257 5.68 -27.44 -1.49
C ILE A 257 4.66 -28.19 -2.35
N ASN A 258 4.52 -27.75 -3.60
CA ASN A 258 3.71 -28.42 -4.61
C ASN A 258 4.61 -28.87 -5.78
N ILE A 259 4.74 -30.18 -5.97
CA ILE A 259 5.50 -30.76 -7.07
C ILE A 259 4.54 -31.10 -8.21
N LYS A 260 4.76 -30.49 -9.38
CA LYS A 260 4.04 -30.81 -10.61
C LYS A 260 4.84 -31.78 -11.47
N VAL A 261 4.28 -32.96 -11.69
CA VAL A 261 4.89 -34.00 -12.53
C VAL A 261 4.49 -33.78 -13.98
N LYS A 262 5.46 -33.43 -14.84
CA LYS A 262 5.21 -33.06 -16.24
C LYS A 262 5.73 -34.07 -17.25
N THR A 263 6.87 -34.68 -16.98
CA THR A 263 7.53 -35.59 -17.93
C THR A 263 7.22 -37.05 -17.62
N GLU A 264 7.34 -37.93 -18.62
CA GLU A 264 7.18 -39.37 -18.42
C GLU A 264 8.24 -39.90 -17.45
N ARG A 265 9.49 -39.43 -17.57
CA ARG A 265 10.58 -39.73 -16.62
C ARG A 265 10.21 -39.39 -15.17
N GLN A 266 9.69 -38.19 -14.90
CA GLN A 266 9.26 -37.80 -13.55
C GLN A 266 8.11 -38.69 -13.05
N ARG A 267 7.15 -39.01 -13.94
CA ARG A 267 6.04 -39.90 -13.61
C ARG A 267 6.52 -41.30 -13.21
N GLN A 268 7.48 -41.85 -13.94
CA GLN A 268 8.05 -43.17 -13.65
C GLN A 268 8.88 -43.16 -12.35
N LEU A 269 9.69 -42.12 -12.12
CA LEU A 269 10.41 -41.95 -10.85
C LEU A 269 9.45 -41.94 -9.64
N PHE A 270 8.40 -41.11 -9.68
CA PHE A 270 7.47 -41.00 -8.55
C PHE A 270 6.62 -42.24 -8.36
N ARG A 271 6.28 -42.97 -9.44
CA ARG A 271 5.66 -44.30 -9.34
C ARG A 271 6.58 -45.30 -8.68
N GLU A 272 7.84 -45.39 -9.10
CA GLU A 272 8.80 -46.31 -8.49
C GLU A 272 8.95 -46.01 -6.99
N LEU A 273 9.14 -44.75 -6.61
CA LEU A 273 9.23 -44.29 -5.22
C LEU A 273 7.99 -44.61 -4.37
N GLU A 274 6.80 -44.59 -4.97
CA GLU A 274 5.54 -44.98 -4.34
C GLU A 274 5.43 -46.51 -4.19
N GLU A 275 5.75 -47.25 -5.25
CA GLU A 275 5.71 -48.72 -5.29
C GLU A 275 6.67 -49.35 -4.27
N ILE A 276 7.87 -48.79 -4.11
CA ILE A 276 8.83 -49.26 -3.09
C ILE A 276 8.56 -48.67 -1.69
N GLY A 277 7.60 -47.76 -1.55
CA GLY A 277 7.23 -47.12 -0.28
C GLY A 277 8.25 -46.10 0.26
N GLN A 278 9.32 -45.80 -0.48
CA GLN A 278 10.45 -44.98 0.00
C GLN A 278 10.04 -43.53 0.29
N ILE A 279 9.17 -42.95 -0.55
CA ILE A 279 8.71 -41.57 -0.37
C ILE A 279 7.87 -41.42 0.91
N GLN A 280 7.05 -42.44 1.22
CA GLN A 280 6.23 -42.46 2.43
C GLN A 280 7.11 -42.67 3.68
N GLN A 281 8.13 -43.52 3.59
CA GLN A 281 9.10 -43.70 4.66
C GLN A 281 9.83 -42.39 4.99
N TRP A 282 10.35 -41.69 3.99
CA TRP A 282 11.01 -40.40 4.20
C TRP A 282 10.08 -39.35 4.76
N ALA A 283 8.81 -39.33 4.35
CA ALA A 283 7.81 -38.42 4.93
C ALA A 283 7.64 -38.65 6.43
N VAL A 284 7.53 -39.90 6.87
CA VAL A 284 7.41 -40.27 8.29
C VAL A 284 8.66 -39.85 9.06
N GLU A 285 9.85 -40.16 8.55
CA GLU A 285 11.13 -39.78 9.19
C GLU A 285 11.28 -38.25 9.36
N LEU A 286 10.85 -37.50 8.35
CA LEU A 286 10.94 -36.03 8.33
C LEU A 286 9.74 -35.33 8.98
N LYS A 287 8.77 -36.10 9.50
CA LYS A 287 7.49 -35.62 10.07
C LYS A 287 6.71 -34.74 9.10
N LEU A 288 6.67 -35.15 7.84
CA LEU A 288 5.94 -34.50 6.76
C LEU A 288 4.66 -35.28 6.44
N GLN A 289 3.69 -34.58 5.85
CA GLN A 289 2.54 -35.19 5.22
C GLN A 289 2.62 -35.00 3.70
N ILE A 290 2.39 -36.06 2.95
CA ILE A 290 2.34 -36.03 1.49
C ILE A 290 0.90 -36.33 1.06
N ASN A 291 0.32 -35.44 0.25
CA ASN A 291 -1.01 -35.60 -0.34
C ASN A 291 -0.85 -35.65 -1.87
N PRO A 292 -0.62 -36.83 -2.46
CA PRO A 292 -0.63 -36.99 -3.90
C PRO A 292 -2.05 -36.92 -4.43
N ASN A 293 -2.24 -36.32 -5.61
CA ASN A 293 -3.52 -36.48 -6.31
C ASN A 293 -3.62 -37.88 -6.94
N LYS A 294 -4.84 -38.29 -7.31
CA LYS A 294 -5.16 -39.63 -7.86
C LYS A 294 -4.30 -40.05 -9.06
N TYR A 295 -3.69 -39.10 -9.78
CA TYR A 295 -2.92 -39.34 -10.99
C TYR A 295 -1.41 -39.05 -10.85
N LEU A 296 -0.93 -38.77 -9.63
CA LEU A 296 0.45 -38.33 -9.34
C LEU A 296 0.91 -37.12 -10.17
N THR A 297 -0.01 -36.30 -10.68
CA THR A 297 0.33 -35.11 -11.47
C THR A 297 0.63 -33.90 -10.60
N ASN A 298 0.14 -33.89 -9.37
CA ASN A 298 0.46 -32.90 -8.36
C ASN A 298 0.63 -33.58 -7.00
N ILE A 299 1.75 -33.31 -6.34
CA ILE A 299 2.10 -33.85 -5.02
C ILE A 299 2.28 -32.66 -4.08
N GLU A 300 1.39 -32.52 -3.09
CA GLU A 300 1.50 -31.50 -2.06
C GLU A 300 2.22 -32.06 -0.83
N ILE A 301 3.19 -31.32 -0.30
CA ILE A 301 4.00 -31.69 0.86
C ILE A 301 3.79 -30.64 1.95
N GLN A 302 3.33 -31.07 3.12
CA GLN A 302 3.04 -30.24 4.28
C GLN A 302 3.96 -30.59 5.45
N GLY A 303 4.37 -29.58 6.24
CA GLY A 303 5.25 -29.71 7.40
C GLY A 303 6.41 -28.70 7.39
N PRO A 304 7.41 -28.81 8.27
CA PRO A 304 8.45 -27.78 8.43
C PRO A 304 9.27 -27.56 7.15
N GLN A 305 9.54 -26.30 6.78
CA GLN A 305 10.25 -25.95 5.53
C GLN A 305 11.60 -26.65 5.38
N THR A 306 12.38 -26.74 6.45
CA THR A 306 13.67 -27.42 6.47
C THR A 306 13.52 -28.91 6.15
N SER A 307 12.51 -29.57 6.71
CA SER A 307 12.18 -30.96 6.43
C SER A 307 11.72 -31.14 4.99
N GLN A 308 10.89 -30.24 4.47
CA GLN A 308 10.45 -30.26 3.07
C GLN A 308 11.66 -30.17 2.12
N GLY A 309 12.61 -29.28 2.38
CA GLY A 309 13.86 -29.18 1.62
C GLY A 309 14.74 -30.43 1.68
N GLN A 310 14.81 -31.09 2.85
CA GLN A 310 15.53 -32.37 3.01
C GLN A 310 14.87 -33.50 2.21
N LEU A 311 13.53 -33.56 2.17
CA LEU A 311 12.81 -34.53 1.33
C LEU A 311 13.15 -34.33 -0.14
N MET A 312 13.17 -33.08 -0.62
CA MET A 312 13.54 -32.76 -2.01
C MET A 312 14.97 -33.22 -2.34
N ARG A 313 15.90 -33.08 -1.40
CA ARG A 313 17.28 -33.57 -1.57
C ARG A 313 17.32 -35.10 -1.72
N ARG A 314 16.60 -35.84 -0.86
CA ARG A 314 16.53 -37.31 -0.96
C ARG A 314 15.93 -37.80 -2.28
N ILE A 315 14.89 -37.09 -2.78
CA ILE A 315 14.31 -37.36 -4.09
C ILE A 315 15.34 -37.12 -5.21
N ALA A 316 16.15 -36.05 -5.11
CA ALA A 316 17.22 -35.77 -6.06
C ALA A 316 18.30 -36.86 -6.05
N ASP A 317 18.76 -37.28 -4.86
CA ASP A 317 19.79 -38.32 -4.73
C ASP A 317 19.31 -39.67 -5.33
N TYR A 318 18.04 -40.03 -5.11
CA TYR A 318 17.45 -41.23 -5.70
C TYR A 318 17.27 -41.11 -7.22
N SER A 319 16.88 -39.92 -7.67
CA SER A 319 16.72 -39.57 -9.08
C SER A 319 18.01 -39.81 -9.87
N ASP A 320 19.18 -39.59 -9.28
CA ASP A 320 20.47 -39.86 -9.94
C ASP A 320 20.71 -41.36 -10.16
N SER A 321 20.34 -42.20 -9.19
CA SER A 321 20.40 -43.67 -9.33
C SER A 321 19.39 -44.18 -10.36
N PHE A 322 18.19 -43.59 -10.39
CA PHE A 322 17.16 -43.90 -11.38
C PHE A 322 17.62 -43.58 -12.81
N ASP A 323 18.33 -42.45 -13.01
CA ASP A 323 18.82 -42.04 -14.34
C ASP A 323 19.78 -43.08 -14.96
N ASN A 324 20.52 -43.84 -14.15
CA ASN A 324 21.37 -44.92 -14.66
C ASN A 324 20.59 -46.08 -15.29
N ARG A 325 19.33 -46.28 -14.89
CA ARG A 325 18.45 -47.37 -15.33
C ARG A 325 17.34 -46.96 -16.30
N PHE A 326 17.28 -45.68 -16.64
CA PHE A 326 16.28 -45.13 -17.55
C PHE A 326 16.93 -44.81 -18.90
N ARG A 327 16.31 -45.24 -20.00
CA ARG A 327 16.65 -44.83 -21.37
C ARG A 327 15.40 -44.35 -22.08
N GLU A 328 15.57 -43.34 -22.93
CA GLU A 328 14.52 -42.82 -23.78
C GLU A 328 15.10 -42.53 -25.17
N HIS A 329 14.47 -43.08 -26.19
CA HIS A 329 14.84 -42.91 -27.60
C HIS A 329 13.70 -42.21 -28.32
N GLU A 330 13.94 -40.97 -28.74
CA GLU A 330 13.00 -40.18 -29.53
C GLU A 330 13.08 -40.62 -31.00
N LEU A 331 11.93 -40.91 -31.59
CA LEU A 331 11.83 -41.34 -32.97
C LEU A 331 11.57 -40.15 -33.89
N SER A 332 12.14 -40.18 -35.10
CA SER A 332 11.74 -39.23 -36.14
C SER A 332 10.26 -39.45 -36.53
N PRO A 333 9.57 -38.43 -37.06
CA PRO A 333 8.19 -38.58 -37.51
C PRO A 333 7.99 -39.74 -38.50
N ILE A 334 8.98 -39.97 -39.38
CA ILE A 334 8.98 -41.04 -40.37
C ILE A 334 9.06 -42.41 -39.68
N VAL A 335 10.06 -42.61 -38.82
CA VAL A 335 10.26 -43.87 -38.08
C VAL A 335 9.09 -44.14 -37.13
N ALA A 336 8.54 -43.12 -36.49
CA ALA A 336 7.38 -43.24 -35.61
C ALA A 336 6.15 -43.78 -36.34
N THR A 337 5.99 -43.50 -37.64
CA THR A 337 4.86 -44.05 -38.41
C THR A 337 4.90 -45.57 -38.50
N PHE A 338 6.05 -46.22 -38.36
CA PHE A 338 6.16 -47.69 -38.39
C PHE A 338 5.62 -48.36 -37.12
N PHE A 339 5.33 -47.58 -36.08
CA PHE A 339 4.74 -48.06 -34.84
C PHE A 339 3.21 -47.80 -34.79
N GLY A 340 2.44 -48.76 -34.30
CA GLY A 340 0.97 -48.71 -34.24
C GLY A 340 0.39 -50.07 -33.82
N GLN A 341 -0.90 -50.11 -33.41
CA GLN A 341 -1.52 -51.31 -32.79
C GLN A 341 -1.35 -52.62 -33.56
N GLN A 342 -1.16 -52.57 -34.89
CA GLN A 342 -0.99 -53.76 -35.75
C GLN A 342 0.24 -53.68 -36.67
N LYS A 343 1.19 -52.76 -36.44
CA LYS A 343 2.36 -52.62 -37.32
C LYS A 343 3.49 -53.56 -36.92
N ALA A 344 4.26 -54.03 -37.92
CA ALA A 344 5.34 -55.00 -37.73
C ALA A 344 6.40 -54.55 -36.70
N ALA A 345 6.76 -53.26 -36.69
CA ALA A 345 7.70 -52.73 -35.70
C ALA A 345 7.16 -52.82 -34.27
N SER A 346 5.85 -52.66 -34.07
CA SER A 346 5.20 -52.82 -32.76
C SER A 346 5.02 -54.29 -32.34
N VAL A 347 5.05 -55.24 -33.28
CA VAL A 347 5.12 -56.67 -32.97
C VAL A 347 6.53 -57.01 -32.47
N ARG A 348 7.57 -56.65 -33.24
CA ARG A 348 8.97 -56.83 -32.82
C ARG A 348 9.29 -56.13 -31.50
N LEU A 349 8.82 -54.91 -31.29
CA LEU A 349 9.03 -54.21 -30.01
C LEU A 349 8.39 -54.96 -28.83
N ARG A 350 7.23 -55.59 -29.03
CA ARG A 350 6.58 -56.42 -28.00
C ARG A 350 7.33 -57.73 -27.75
N GLU A 351 7.95 -58.30 -28.76
CA GLU A 351 8.83 -59.48 -28.63
C GLU A 351 10.06 -59.13 -27.79
N ILE A 352 10.73 -58.01 -28.09
CA ILE A 352 11.85 -57.49 -27.29
C ILE A 352 11.37 -57.22 -25.85
N ALA A 353 10.25 -56.52 -25.66
CA ALA A 353 9.71 -56.24 -24.34
C ALA A 353 9.42 -57.53 -23.53
N SER A 354 8.86 -58.56 -24.17
CA SER A 354 8.55 -59.84 -23.53
C SER A 354 9.81 -60.64 -23.18
N LYS A 355 10.84 -60.57 -24.02
CA LYS A 355 12.14 -61.22 -23.78
C LYS A 355 12.87 -60.61 -22.58
N TRP A 356 12.79 -59.29 -22.42
CA TRP A 356 13.56 -58.54 -21.43
C TRP A 356 12.81 -58.28 -20.11
N ALA A 357 11.49 -58.43 -20.09
CA ALA A 357 10.68 -58.31 -18.87
C ALA A 357 11.11 -59.25 -17.72
N PRO A 358 11.48 -60.54 -17.95
CA PRO A 358 11.98 -61.43 -16.89
C PRO A 358 13.34 -61.01 -16.31
N LYS A 359 14.10 -60.18 -17.04
CA LYS A 359 15.39 -59.61 -16.60
C LYS A 359 15.24 -58.19 -16.04
N SER A 360 14.05 -57.88 -15.55
CA SER A 360 13.74 -56.57 -14.94
C SER A 360 13.89 -55.37 -15.89
N CYS A 361 13.82 -55.57 -17.21
CA CYS A 361 13.83 -54.49 -18.20
C CYS A 361 12.45 -54.32 -18.82
N LEU A 362 11.84 -53.15 -18.64
CA LEU A 362 10.54 -52.78 -19.19
C LEU A 362 10.73 -51.89 -20.41
N VAL A 363 10.26 -52.34 -21.56
CA VAL A 363 10.30 -51.58 -22.82
C VAL A 363 8.88 -51.17 -23.18
N SER A 364 8.68 -49.91 -23.55
CA SER A 364 7.39 -49.44 -24.07
C SER A 364 7.55 -48.32 -25.09
N PHE A 365 6.59 -48.22 -26.01
CA PHE A 365 6.47 -47.12 -26.95
C PHE A 365 5.34 -46.19 -26.53
N ASN A 366 5.64 -44.89 -26.47
CA ASN A 366 4.67 -43.84 -26.19
C ASN A 366 4.28 -43.12 -27.49
N PRO A 367 3.07 -43.37 -28.03
CA PRO A 367 2.65 -42.79 -29.30
C PRO A 367 2.40 -41.27 -29.23
N ARG A 368 2.18 -40.69 -28.04
CA ARG A 368 1.99 -39.24 -27.91
C ARG A 368 3.29 -38.46 -28.01
N THR A 369 4.36 -39.02 -27.46
CA THR A 369 5.70 -38.38 -27.46
C THR A 369 6.61 -38.94 -28.54
N THR A 370 6.15 -39.94 -29.30
CA THR A 370 6.94 -40.68 -30.29
C THR A 370 8.27 -41.16 -29.72
N THR A 371 8.26 -41.67 -28.47
CA THR A 371 9.45 -42.16 -27.77
C THR A 371 9.34 -43.65 -27.45
N ILE A 372 10.46 -44.36 -27.51
CA ILE A 372 10.63 -45.68 -26.89
C ILE A 372 11.35 -45.48 -25.57
N THR A 373 10.76 -45.95 -24.48
CA THR A 373 11.36 -45.91 -23.13
C THR A 373 11.79 -47.31 -22.71
N ILE A 374 12.99 -47.40 -22.12
CA ILE A 374 13.51 -48.60 -21.46
C ILE A 374 13.71 -48.26 -19.98
N ILE A 375 13.06 -49.02 -19.10
CA ILE A 375 13.12 -48.82 -17.66
C ILE A 375 13.61 -50.12 -17.04
N GLY A 376 14.84 -50.13 -16.53
CA GLY A 376 15.31 -51.21 -15.70
C GLY A 376 14.78 -51.05 -14.27
N LYS A 377 14.22 -52.09 -13.65
CA LYS A 377 13.81 -52.07 -12.23
C LYS A 377 15.04 -52.04 -11.31
N THR A 378 14.83 -51.88 -10.00
CA THR A 378 15.90 -51.69 -9.01
C THR A 378 16.96 -52.80 -8.96
N ASP A 379 16.61 -54.01 -9.41
CA ASP A 379 17.47 -55.21 -9.43
C ASP A 379 18.09 -55.50 -10.81
N VAL A 380 17.87 -54.64 -11.81
CA VAL A 380 18.38 -54.82 -13.17
C VAL A 380 19.93 -54.81 -13.20
N SER A 381 20.52 -55.74 -13.94
CA SER A 381 21.94 -55.64 -14.30
C SER A 381 22.12 -54.60 -15.40
N LEU A 382 23.09 -53.70 -15.25
CA LEU A 382 23.42 -52.73 -16.30
C LEU A 382 23.83 -53.41 -17.61
N ILE A 383 24.39 -54.62 -17.56
CA ILE A 383 24.75 -55.40 -18.74
C ILE A 383 23.48 -55.82 -19.50
N ASP A 384 22.47 -56.32 -18.77
CA ASP A 384 21.19 -56.71 -19.36
C ASP A 384 20.45 -55.50 -19.93
N LEU A 385 20.47 -54.36 -19.22
CA LEU A 385 19.86 -53.12 -19.69
C LEU A 385 20.51 -52.62 -20.99
N ASN A 386 21.85 -52.57 -21.04
CA ASN A 386 22.57 -52.15 -22.24
C ASN A 386 22.37 -53.12 -23.42
N THR A 387 22.24 -54.42 -23.14
CA THR A 387 21.95 -55.42 -24.18
C THR A 387 20.53 -55.27 -24.72
N CYS A 388 19.56 -54.98 -23.85
CA CYS A 388 18.20 -54.63 -24.23
C CYS A 388 18.17 -53.37 -25.12
N GLU A 389 18.91 -52.33 -24.72
CA GLU A 389 19.08 -51.10 -25.50
C GLU A 389 19.66 -51.36 -26.89
N ASN A 390 20.70 -52.19 -26.99
CA ASN A 390 21.30 -52.56 -28.28
C ASN A 390 20.31 -53.29 -29.21
N GLU A 391 19.45 -54.16 -28.68
CA GLU A 391 18.40 -54.82 -29.48
C GLU A 391 17.34 -53.82 -30.00
N ILE A 392 17.05 -52.78 -29.21
CA ILE A 392 16.16 -51.69 -29.63
C ILE A 392 16.82 -50.86 -30.74
N LEU A 393 18.11 -50.53 -30.60
CA LEU A 393 18.85 -49.81 -31.63
C LEU A 393 18.90 -50.59 -32.95
N GLN A 394 19.16 -51.90 -32.88
CA GLN A 394 19.13 -52.76 -34.07
C GLN A 394 17.75 -52.79 -34.74
N LEU A 395 16.66 -52.84 -33.96
CA LEU A 395 15.31 -52.73 -34.50
C LEU A 395 15.10 -51.41 -35.26
N LEU A 396 15.61 -50.30 -34.72
CA LEU A 396 15.47 -48.99 -35.34
C LEU A 396 16.31 -48.88 -36.62
N ASP A 397 17.52 -49.43 -36.63
CA ASP A 397 18.38 -49.49 -37.81
C ASP A 397 17.76 -50.31 -38.94
N ASP A 398 17.17 -51.47 -38.62
CA ASP A 398 16.46 -52.31 -39.60
C ASP A 398 15.29 -51.57 -40.27
N ILE A 399 14.58 -50.70 -39.53
CA ILE A 399 13.47 -49.90 -40.06
C ILE A 399 13.99 -48.83 -41.01
N ILE A 400 15.11 -48.19 -40.68
CA ILE A 400 15.73 -47.12 -41.48
C ILE A 400 16.30 -47.70 -42.79
N ALA A 401 16.99 -48.83 -42.73
CA ALA A 401 17.51 -49.51 -43.92
C ALA A 401 16.41 -49.97 -44.89
N GLY A 402 15.19 -50.22 -44.38
CA GLY A 402 14.02 -50.54 -45.19
C GLY A 402 13.39 -49.34 -45.92
N THR A 403 13.63 -48.10 -45.46
CA THR A 403 13.08 -46.88 -46.07
C THR A 403 13.87 -46.34 -47.26
N ASP A 404 15.16 -46.66 -47.36
CA ASP A 404 16.04 -46.16 -48.44
C ASP A 404 15.89 -46.92 -49.77
N ASN A 405 14.98 -47.90 -49.86
CA ASN A 405 14.74 -48.71 -51.07
C ASN A 405 13.56 -48.21 -51.95
N VAL A 406 13.05 -46.98 -51.77
CA VAL A 406 11.82 -46.49 -52.46
C VAL A 406 12.00 -45.19 -53.26
N GLU A 407 13.22 -44.70 -53.52
CA GLU A 407 13.42 -43.64 -54.52
C GLU A 407 14.37 -44.12 -55.64
N SER A 408 13.73 -44.46 -56.75
CA SER A 408 14.32 -44.75 -58.06
C SER A 408 14.64 -43.47 -58.82
N GLU A 409 15.83 -43.48 -59.44
CA GLU A 409 16.15 -42.93 -60.77
C GLU A 409 16.06 -41.41 -60.98
N GLU A 410 17.23 -40.74 -60.91
CA GLU A 410 17.84 -39.95 -62.01
C GLU A 410 19.00 -39.10 -61.45
N ASP A 411 20.23 -39.44 -61.86
CA ASP A 411 21.26 -38.54 -62.41
C ASP A 411 22.70 -39.03 -62.16
N GLU A 412 23.41 -39.16 -63.28
CA GLU A 412 24.83 -39.46 -63.44
C GLU A 412 25.67 -38.26 -62.98
N ASP A 413 26.67 -38.46 -62.11
CA ASP A 413 28.09 -38.34 -62.47
C ASP A 413 29.02 -38.36 -61.24
N VAL A 414 30.16 -39.00 -61.50
CA VAL A 414 31.30 -39.42 -60.68
C VAL A 414 31.90 -38.33 -59.77
N ASP A 415 32.15 -38.69 -58.50
CA ASP A 415 33.48 -38.62 -57.89
C ASP A 415 33.59 -39.55 -56.66
N GLU A 416 34.54 -40.49 -56.75
CA GLU A 416 34.94 -41.40 -55.68
C GLU A 416 35.73 -40.62 -54.62
N GLU A 417 35.09 -40.30 -53.49
CA GLU A 417 35.79 -40.24 -52.19
C GLU A 417 35.18 -41.26 -51.23
N GLU A 418 36.06 -42.18 -50.82
CA GLU A 418 35.77 -43.34 -50.00
C GLU A 418 35.20 -42.95 -48.62
N ASN A 419 34.07 -43.59 -48.27
CA ASN A 419 33.77 -44.11 -46.92
C ASN A 419 33.26 -43.14 -45.81
N GLU A 420 32.23 -42.33 -46.07
CA GLU A 420 31.44 -41.65 -44.99
C GLU A 420 30.02 -42.20 -44.73
N ASN A 421 29.60 -43.30 -45.38
CA ASN A 421 28.22 -43.83 -45.27
C ASN A 421 27.97 -44.76 -44.06
N ARG A 422 28.38 -44.34 -42.85
CA ARG A 422 28.06 -44.99 -41.57
C ARG A 422 27.38 -44.08 -40.54
N ASN A 423 26.68 -43.03 -40.98
CA ASN A 423 26.13 -42.01 -40.09
C ASN A 423 24.59 -41.90 -40.09
N THR A 424 23.87 -43.03 -40.12
CA THR A 424 22.42 -43.06 -39.89
C THR A 424 22.00 -43.50 -38.47
N LEU A 425 22.94 -43.94 -37.63
CA LEU A 425 22.90 -43.73 -36.17
C LEU A 425 23.61 -42.39 -35.90
N GLY A 426 22.88 -41.38 -35.39
CA GLY A 426 23.37 -40.00 -35.38
C GLY A 426 24.81 -39.84 -34.84
N LYS A 427 25.73 -39.29 -35.66
CA LYS A 427 27.13 -38.90 -35.33
C LYS A 427 27.30 -38.64 -33.84
N GLU A 428 28.23 -39.33 -33.17
CA GLU A 428 28.53 -39.17 -31.73
C GLU A 428 28.41 -37.71 -31.27
N ARG A 429 27.29 -37.41 -30.61
CA ARG A 429 26.86 -36.05 -30.34
C ARG A 429 27.55 -35.54 -29.09
N ARG A 430 28.64 -34.78 -29.26
CA ARG A 430 29.30 -34.07 -28.16
C ARG A 430 28.56 -32.78 -27.85
N CYS A 431 28.32 -32.54 -26.58
CA CYS A 431 27.72 -31.29 -26.16
C CYS A 431 28.62 -30.11 -26.52
N VAL A 432 28.08 -29.09 -27.19
CA VAL A 432 28.86 -27.91 -27.58
C VAL A 432 29.42 -27.12 -26.40
N PHE A 433 28.85 -27.26 -25.20
CA PHE A 433 29.29 -26.52 -24.00
C PHE A 433 30.36 -27.27 -23.21
N CYS A 434 30.11 -28.52 -22.78
CA CYS A 434 31.07 -29.27 -21.96
C CYS A 434 32.03 -30.13 -22.78
N LYS A 435 31.81 -30.28 -24.09
CA LYS A 435 32.57 -31.13 -25.02
C LYS A 435 32.60 -32.62 -24.64
N GLN A 436 31.89 -33.03 -23.59
CA GLN A 436 31.75 -34.43 -23.22
C GLN A 436 30.77 -35.14 -24.17
N GLN A 437 31.11 -36.38 -24.52
CA GLN A 437 30.14 -37.35 -25.05
C GLN A 437 29.14 -37.62 -23.92
N SER A 438 27.86 -37.32 -24.14
CA SER A 438 26.85 -37.55 -23.11
C SER A 438 26.25 -38.94 -23.29
N SER A 439 26.41 -39.78 -22.26
CA SER A 439 25.64 -41.00 -22.05
C SER A 439 24.21 -40.73 -21.51
N THR A 440 23.78 -39.46 -21.43
CA THR A 440 22.70 -38.99 -20.53
C THR A 440 21.78 -37.92 -21.14
N SER A 441 21.53 -38.01 -22.45
CA SER A 441 20.68 -37.12 -23.27
C SER A 441 21.39 -35.89 -23.85
N THR A 442 21.77 -35.99 -25.12
CA THR A 442 22.09 -34.84 -25.95
C THR A 442 20.88 -34.42 -26.76
N SER A 443 20.10 -33.49 -26.21
CA SER A 443 19.11 -32.76 -26.99
C SER A 443 19.80 -31.94 -28.10
N LEU A 444 19.07 -31.65 -29.17
CA LEU A 444 19.57 -30.84 -30.28
C LEU A 444 19.00 -29.44 -30.26
N PHE A 445 19.85 -28.46 -30.58
CA PHE A 445 19.36 -27.14 -30.95
C PHE A 445 18.60 -27.25 -32.28
N ARG A 446 17.33 -26.80 -32.28
CA ARG A 446 16.42 -26.91 -33.42
C ARG A 446 16.92 -26.16 -34.66
N ILE A 447 17.63 -25.06 -34.46
CA ILE A 447 18.08 -24.22 -35.58
C ILE A 447 19.39 -24.73 -36.17
N CYS A 448 20.41 -24.96 -35.35
CA CYS A 448 21.75 -25.30 -35.84
C CYS A 448 22.11 -26.78 -35.75
N GLY A 449 21.22 -27.64 -35.23
CA GLY A 449 21.43 -29.09 -35.12
C GLY A 449 22.53 -29.52 -34.14
N HIS A 450 23.16 -28.58 -33.44
CA HIS A 450 24.22 -28.87 -32.49
C HIS A 450 23.68 -29.47 -31.19
N ALA A 451 24.40 -30.46 -30.66
CA ALA A 451 24.03 -31.18 -29.46
C ALA A 451 24.34 -30.41 -28.17
N TYR A 452 23.49 -30.55 -27.16
CA TYR A 452 23.70 -29.96 -25.84
C TYR A 452 23.27 -30.90 -24.70
N CYS A 453 23.92 -30.76 -23.55
CA CYS A 453 23.64 -31.50 -22.32
C CYS A 453 23.10 -30.56 -21.22
N ARG A 454 22.75 -31.10 -20.03
CA ARG A 454 22.29 -30.30 -18.87
C ARG A 454 23.27 -29.17 -18.48
N CYS A 455 24.56 -29.35 -18.75
CA CYS A 455 25.61 -28.34 -18.62
C CYS A 455 25.34 -27.02 -19.38
N ALA A 456 24.53 -27.05 -20.45
CA ALA A 456 24.14 -25.87 -21.20
C ALA A 456 23.45 -24.83 -20.29
N ALA A 457 22.66 -25.28 -19.31
CA ALA A 457 21.95 -24.38 -18.40
C ALA A 457 22.92 -23.52 -17.58
N GLN A 458 23.95 -24.15 -17.01
CA GLN A 458 24.97 -23.44 -16.21
C GLN A 458 25.78 -22.48 -17.07
N TYR A 459 26.22 -22.91 -18.26
CA TYR A 459 27.02 -22.08 -19.15
C TYR A 459 26.20 -20.86 -19.63
N LEU A 460 25.00 -21.10 -20.16
CA LEU A 460 24.16 -20.03 -20.71
C LEU A 460 23.69 -19.05 -19.62
N ALA A 461 23.41 -19.53 -18.41
CA ALA A 461 23.09 -18.66 -17.28
C ALA A 461 24.26 -17.74 -16.86
N ALA A 462 25.51 -18.19 -17.03
CA ALA A 462 26.69 -17.42 -16.70
C ALA A 462 27.11 -16.44 -17.80
N THR A 463 26.72 -16.67 -19.06
CA THR A 463 27.18 -15.83 -20.19
C THR A 463 26.65 -14.40 -20.20
N HIS A 464 25.49 -14.13 -19.58
CA HIS A 464 24.89 -12.78 -19.53
C HIS A 464 24.80 -12.05 -20.89
N GLN A 465 24.68 -12.80 -21.99
CA GLN A 465 24.62 -12.26 -23.35
C GLN A 465 23.31 -12.66 -24.02
N PHE A 466 22.54 -11.67 -24.49
CA PHE A 466 21.31 -11.91 -25.24
C PHE A 466 21.38 -11.35 -26.67
N PRO A 467 20.79 -12.03 -27.68
CA PRO A 467 20.15 -13.36 -27.61
C PRO A 467 21.15 -14.47 -27.30
N LEU A 468 20.70 -15.54 -26.66
CA LEU A 468 21.54 -16.70 -26.36
C LEU A 468 21.99 -17.39 -27.66
N LYS A 469 23.27 -17.77 -27.72
CA LYS A 469 23.90 -18.34 -28.92
C LYS A 469 24.52 -19.70 -28.65
N CYS A 470 24.51 -20.54 -29.68
CA CYS A 470 25.28 -21.77 -29.69
C CYS A 470 26.77 -21.43 -29.57
N ARG A 471 27.50 -22.13 -28.68
CA ARG A 471 28.92 -21.85 -28.43
C ARG A 471 29.80 -22.01 -29.67
N ASP A 472 29.49 -22.98 -30.53
CA ASP A 472 30.35 -23.33 -31.66
C ASP A 472 30.02 -22.51 -32.91
N CYS A 473 28.77 -22.54 -33.36
CA CYS A 473 28.36 -21.89 -34.60
C CYS A 473 27.78 -20.48 -34.43
N GLN A 474 27.66 -19.99 -33.18
CA GLN A 474 27.13 -18.66 -32.84
C GLN A 474 25.69 -18.38 -33.30
N THR A 475 24.98 -19.40 -33.80
CA THR A 475 23.58 -19.30 -34.18
C THR A 475 22.70 -19.07 -32.95
N ASN A 476 21.70 -18.20 -33.07
CA ASN A 476 20.74 -17.93 -32.01
C ASN A 476 20.03 -19.23 -31.61
N ILE A 477 19.86 -19.44 -30.31
CA ILE A 477 19.17 -20.60 -29.76
C ILE A 477 17.66 -20.35 -29.78
N HIS A 478 16.90 -21.35 -30.22
CA HIS A 478 15.44 -21.24 -30.29
C HIS A 478 14.80 -21.22 -28.88
N ILE A 479 13.71 -20.47 -28.69
CA ILE A 479 13.05 -20.33 -27.38
C ILE A 479 12.56 -21.66 -26.78
N TYR A 480 12.18 -22.63 -27.63
CA TYR A 480 11.83 -23.98 -27.17
C TYR A 480 13.04 -24.74 -26.62
N ASP A 481 14.22 -24.55 -27.19
CA ASP A 481 15.44 -25.22 -26.72
C ASP A 481 15.89 -24.60 -25.38
N ILE A 482 15.74 -23.28 -25.22
CA ILE A 482 15.93 -22.60 -23.92
C ILE A 482 14.99 -23.21 -22.87
N LYS A 483 13.69 -23.33 -23.17
CA LYS A 483 12.73 -23.95 -22.23
C LYS A 483 13.16 -25.37 -21.85
N ASN A 484 13.61 -26.17 -22.81
CA ASN A 484 14.08 -27.55 -22.57
C ASN A 484 15.36 -27.59 -21.73
N ILE A 485 16.32 -26.70 -21.99
CA ILE A 485 17.59 -26.60 -21.25
C ILE A 485 17.33 -26.33 -19.76
N PHE A 486 16.35 -25.49 -19.44
CA PHE A 486 16.09 -25.04 -18.07
C PHE A 486 14.85 -25.66 -17.41
N ASP A 487 14.18 -26.65 -18.01
CA ASP A 487 12.89 -27.20 -17.50
C ASP A 487 13.03 -27.80 -16.08
N ASN A 488 14.22 -28.29 -15.73
CA ASN A 488 14.54 -28.84 -14.41
C ASN A 488 15.19 -27.84 -13.43
N ASN A 489 15.41 -26.58 -13.85
CA ASN A 489 16.04 -25.57 -13.00
C ASN A 489 15.33 -24.22 -13.16
N SER A 490 14.14 -24.13 -12.54
CA SER A 490 13.29 -22.94 -12.58
C SER A 490 13.97 -21.69 -12.03
N GLN A 491 14.84 -21.84 -11.02
CA GLN A 491 15.61 -20.71 -10.47
C GLN A 491 16.58 -20.12 -11.51
N LEU A 492 17.37 -20.97 -12.20
CA LEU A 492 18.26 -20.51 -13.27
C LEU A 492 17.49 -19.94 -14.45
N LEU A 493 16.33 -20.51 -14.81
CA LEU A 493 15.47 -19.93 -15.85
C LEU A 493 14.96 -18.55 -15.46
N THR A 494 14.44 -18.39 -14.24
CA THR A 494 13.95 -17.10 -13.74
C THR A 494 15.08 -16.07 -13.71
N TYR A 495 16.27 -16.45 -13.25
CA TYR A 495 17.45 -15.60 -13.29
C TYR A 495 17.81 -15.18 -14.72
N LEU A 496 17.86 -16.13 -15.65
CA LEU A 496 18.16 -15.87 -17.05
C LEU A 496 17.12 -14.95 -17.71
N LEU A 497 15.83 -15.17 -17.44
CA LEU A 497 14.74 -14.31 -17.90
C LEU A 497 14.83 -12.91 -17.30
N LYS A 498 15.20 -12.80 -16.01
CA LYS A 498 15.44 -11.50 -15.37
C LYS A 498 16.59 -10.77 -16.06
N CYS A 499 17.71 -11.45 -16.33
CA CYS A 499 18.84 -10.88 -17.06
C CYS A 499 18.45 -10.47 -18.48
N SER A 500 17.66 -11.28 -19.20
CA SER A 500 17.25 -10.96 -20.57
C SER A 500 16.30 -9.77 -20.64
N ILE A 501 15.35 -9.68 -19.71
CA ILE A 501 14.47 -8.53 -19.56
C ILE A 501 15.30 -7.30 -19.18
N GLN A 502 16.25 -7.42 -18.25
CA GLN A 502 17.11 -6.31 -17.85
C GLN A 502 17.95 -5.80 -19.03
N GLU A 503 18.56 -6.68 -19.81
CA GLU A 503 19.33 -6.31 -21.00
C GLU A 503 18.44 -5.65 -22.06
N TYR A 504 17.24 -6.21 -22.30
CA TYR A 504 16.25 -5.60 -23.20
C TYR A 504 15.86 -4.19 -22.74
N LEU A 505 15.50 -4.01 -21.46
CA LEU A 505 15.10 -2.72 -20.91
C LEU A 505 16.25 -1.71 -20.95
N THR A 506 17.49 -2.16 -20.73
CA THR A 506 18.68 -1.30 -20.81
C THR A 506 18.93 -0.84 -22.24
N ASN A 507 18.87 -1.76 -23.21
CA ASN A 507 19.07 -1.46 -24.63
C ASN A 507 17.92 -0.65 -25.26
N ASN A 508 16.72 -0.72 -24.67
CA ASN A 508 15.51 -0.03 -25.14
C ASN A 508 15.04 1.08 -24.19
N ALA A 509 15.92 1.62 -23.35
CA ALA A 509 15.56 2.61 -22.33
C ALA A 509 14.90 3.90 -22.90
N GLN A 510 15.05 4.18 -24.20
CA GLN A 510 14.37 5.29 -24.87
C GLN A 510 12.91 4.98 -25.28
N GLN A 511 12.55 3.69 -25.43
CA GLN A 511 11.24 3.23 -25.89
C GLN A 511 10.43 2.53 -24.78
N ASP A 512 11.11 2.00 -23.77
CA ASP A 512 10.51 1.29 -22.65
C ASP A 512 10.91 1.95 -21.33
N ASP A 513 9.92 2.47 -20.60
CA ASP A 513 10.16 3.18 -19.34
C ASP A 513 10.28 2.24 -18.14
N ARG A 514 10.23 0.93 -18.32
CA ARG A 514 10.22 -0.04 -17.21
C ARG A 514 11.63 -0.37 -16.76
N VAL A 515 11.78 -0.60 -15.46
CA VAL A 515 13.00 -1.14 -14.83
C VAL A 515 12.62 -2.14 -13.74
N PHE A 516 13.58 -2.95 -13.31
CA PHE A 516 13.39 -3.78 -12.13
C PHE A 516 13.39 -2.94 -10.85
N CYS A 517 12.63 -3.41 -9.87
CA CYS A 517 12.62 -2.88 -8.52
C CYS A 517 14.04 -2.91 -7.92
N PRO A 518 14.52 -1.79 -7.34
CA PRO A 518 15.84 -1.70 -6.73
C PRO A 518 15.94 -2.50 -5.41
N THR A 519 14.81 -2.91 -4.82
CA THR A 519 14.80 -3.78 -3.64
C THR A 519 15.49 -5.11 -3.96
N VAL A 520 16.48 -5.46 -3.14
CA VAL A 520 17.21 -6.73 -3.21
C VAL A 520 16.20 -7.89 -3.16
N GLU A 521 16.33 -8.88 -4.05
CA GLU A 521 15.41 -10.03 -4.22
C GLU A 521 14.01 -9.71 -4.76
N CYS A 522 13.67 -8.45 -5.06
CA CYS A 522 12.41 -8.14 -5.73
C CYS A 522 12.50 -8.37 -7.25
N GLU A 523 11.46 -8.99 -7.81
CA GLU A 523 11.31 -9.26 -9.25
C GLU A 523 10.26 -8.34 -9.90
N GLY A 524 9.77 -7.34 -9.17
CA GLY A 524 8.77 -6.42 -9.69
C GLY A 524 9.33 -5.51 -10.77
N LEU A 525 8.59 -5.36 -11.87
CA LEU A 525 8.83 -4.34 -12.87
C LEU A 525 8.05 -3.08 -12.49
N ILE A 526 8.72 -1.94 -12.58
CA ILE A 526 8.20 -0.62 -12.19
C ILE A 526 8.54 0.38 -13.28
N LYS A 527 7.81 1.49 -13.34
CA LYS A 527 8.06 2.51 -14.35
C LYS A 527 9.02 3.56 -13.84
N LEU A 528 10.10 3.80 -14.56
CA LEU A 528 11.04 4.88 -14.32
C LEU A 528 10.34 6.25 -14.33
N SER A 529 9.37 6.44 -15.23
CA SER A 529 8.58 7.67 -15.38
C SER A 529 7.76 8.03 -14.14
N ASN A 530 7.22 7.03 -13.42
CA ASN A 530 6.41 7.22 -12.22
C ASN A 530 7.19 7.80 -11.04
N GLY A 531 8.54 7.82 -11.09
CA GLY A 531 9.35 8.27 -9.96
C GLY A 531 9.07 7.45 -8.70
N TYR A 532 8.86 8.11 -7.57
CA TYR A 532 8.59 7.45 -6.31
C TYR A 532 7.21 6.80 -6.30
N GLN A 533 7.19 5.48 -6.17
CA GLN A 533 5.98 4.67 -6.32
C GLN A 533 6.05 3.45 -5.42
N THR A 534 4.91 2.84 -5.16
CA THR A 534 4.88 1.55 -4.47
C THR A 534 5.15 0.43 -5.48
N CYS A 535 6.17 -0.39 -5.22
CA CYS A 535 6.37 -1.61 -5.99
C CYS A 535 5.24 -2.59 -5.66
N LEU A 536 4.43 -2.98 -6.65
CA LEU A 536 3.32 -3.91 -6.44
C LEU A 536 3.76 -5.33 -6.05
N THR A 537 5.04 -5.65 -6.25
CA THR A 537 5.60 -6.97 -5.93
C THR A 537 6.09 -7.05 -4.49
N CYS A 538 6.96 -6.14 -4.03
CA CYS A 538 7.48 -6.16 -2.65
C CYS A 538 6.69 -5.28 -1.68
N GLY A 539 5.84 -4.37 -2.17
CA GLY A 539 5.07 -3.43 -1.35
C GLY A 539 5.87 -2.28 -0.76
N GLN A 540 7.17 -2.16 -1.08
CA GLN A 540 8.00 -1.03 -0.66
C GLN A 540 7.77 0.18 -1.56
N ASN A 541 7.87 1.36 -0.97
CA ASN A 541 7.91 2.61 -1.71
C ASN A 541 9.32 2.83 -2.21
N ILE A 542 9.47 3.08 -3.48
CA ILE A 542 10.77 3.06 -4.14
C ILE A 542 10.82 4.10 -5.24
N CYS A 543 11.99 4.67 -5.46
CA CYS A 543 12.24 5.49 -6.64
C CYS A 543 13.22 4.76 -7.57
N PRO A 544 12.82 4.36 -8.79
CA PRO A 544 13.74 3.75 -9.75
C PRO A 544 14.84 4.71 -10.22
N LYS A 545 14.61 6.03 -10.15
CA LYS A 545 15.57 7.05 -10.62
C LYS A 545 16.72 7.26 -9.64
N CYS A 546 16.42 7.48 -8.35
CA CYS A 546 17.43 7.70 -7.32
C CYS A 546 17.67 6.49 -6.41
N GLN A 547 16.97 5.38 -6.66
CA GLN A 547 17.07 4.10 -5.95
C GLN A 547 16.78 4.15 -4.44
N VAL A 548 16.19 5.25 -3.97
CA VAL A 548 15.74 5.40 -2.58
C VAL A 548 14.57 4.45 -2.30
N ILE A 549 14.58 3.83 -1.12
CA ILE A 549 13.60 2.84 -0.64
C ILE A 549 13.02 3.34 0.68
N ASP A 550 11.69 3.30 0.81
CA ASP A 550 10.88 3.63 1.99
C ASP A 550 11.24 4.98 2.65
N ASP A 551 11.52 6.01 1.83
CA ASP A 551 11.77 7.38 2.28
C ASP A 551 10.48 8.21 2.17
N GLU A 552 9.81 8.42 3.31
CA GLU A 552 8.58 9.21 3.38
C GLU A 552 8.78 10.66 2.87
N LEU A 553 9.99 11.21 2.94
CA LEU A 553 10.29 12.53 2.38
C LEU A 553 10.22 12.54 0.86
N HIS A 554 10.36 11.39 0.18
CA HIS A 554 10.23 11.32 -1.28
C HIS A 554 8.75 11.32 -1.72
N MET A 555 7.79 11.08 -0.81
CA MET A 555 6.37 10.97 -1.15
C MET A 555 5.84 12.27 -1.77
N GLY A 556 5.26 12.17 -2.97
CA GLY A 556 4.76 13.33 -3.72
C GLY A 556 5.85 14.28 -4.23
N ARG A 557 7.13 13.91 -4.13
CA ARG A 557 8.28 14.73 -4.55
C ARG A 557 9.07 14.06 -5.67
N THR A 558 9.68 14.87 -6.54
CA THR A 558 10.70 14.42 -7.49
C THR A 558 12.02 14.13 -6.79
N CYS A 559 12.95 13.45 -7.45
CA CYS A 559 14.28 13.21 -6.87
C CYS A 559 15.04 14.51 -6.57
N ALA A 560 14.90 15.53 -7.43
CA ALA A 560 15.49 16.85 -7.19
C ALA A 560 14.86 17.51 -5.96
N GLN A 561 13.53 17.47 -5.84
CA GLN A 561 12.82 18.00 -4.68
C GLN A 561 13.17 17.25 -3.38
N LEU A 562 13.42 15.93 -3.42
CA LEU A 562 13.91 15.19 -2.26
C LEU A 562 15.29 15.71 -1.84
N VAL A 563 16.20 15.93 -2.79
CA VAL A 563 17.54 16.47 -2.50
C VAL A 563 17.44 17.87 -1.91
N GLU A 564 16.59 18.72 -2.47
CA GLU A 564 16.32 20.06 -1.94
C GLU A 564 15.68 20.03 -0.55
N GLU A 565 14.75 19.11 -0.29
CA GLU A 565 14.09 18.96 1.01
C GLU A 565 15.08 18.44 2.07
N LYS A 566 15.95 17.49 1.70
CA LYS A 566 17.04 17.03 2.59
C LYS A 566 18.00 18.17 2.92
N LYS A 567 18.42 18.95 1.92
CA LYS A 567 19.23 20.16 2.14
C LYS A 567 18.48 21.19 3.01
N ARG A 568 17.17 21.38 2.80
CA ARG A 568 16.33 22.27 3.61
C ARG A 568 16.28 21.84 5.07
N GLN A 569 16.18 20.54 5.34
CA GLN A 569 16.22 19.99 6.69
C GLN A 569 17.60 20.17 7.34
N GLU A 570 18.68 20.14 6.57
CA GLU A 570 20.05 20.37 7.07
C GLU A 570 20.37 21.84 7.35
N PHE A 571 19.72 22.78 6.64
CA PHE A 571 20.02 24.22 6.75
C PHE A 571 19.77 24.81 8.14
N LEU A 572 18.60 24.56 8.76
CA LEU A 572 18.26 25.17 10.05
C LEU A 572 19.19 24.71 11.19
N PRO A 573 19.50 23.41 11.36
CA PRO A 573 20.51 22.97 12.33
C PRO A 573 21.86 23.66 12.15
N GLN A 574 22.33 23.81 10.90
CA GLN A 574 23.60 24.50 10.62
C GLN A 574 23.53 26.00 10.95
N LEU A 575 22.42 26.65 10.63
CA LEU A 575 22.17 28.07 10.95
C LEU A 575 22.20 28.30 12.47
N PHE A 576 21.53 27.46 13.25
CA PHE A 576 21.53 27.54 14.71
C PHE A 576 22.92 27.30 15.31
N LEU A 577 23.62 26.28 14.83
CA LEU A 577 24.99 25.98 15.27
C LEU A 577 25.93 27.16 15.01
N ALA A 578 25.88 27.73 13.81
CA ALA A 578 26.70 28.87 13.42
C ALA A 578 26.36 30.14 14.23
N ALA A 579 25.07 30.38 14.51
CA ALA A 579 24.63 31.50 15.33
C ALA A 579 25.10 31.35 16.80
N ARG A 580 25.05 30.15 17.36
CA ARG A 580 25.54 29.87 18.72
C ARG A 580 27.04 30.11 18.80
N LYS A 581 27.78 29.60 17.82
CA LYS A 581 29.22 29.86 17.71
C LYS A 581 29.53 31.35 17.62
N PHE A 582 28.80 32.09 16.79
CA PHE A 582 28.95 33.54 16.69
C PHE A 582 28.76 34.25 18.04
N VAL A 583 27.73 33.89 18.81
CA VAL A 583 27.52 34.43 20.17
C VAL A 583 28.71 34.11 21.06
N LEU A 584 29.09 32.83 21.16
CA LEU A 584 30.17 32.40 22.04
C LEU A 584 31.52 33.04 21.71
N ASP A 585 31.82 33.23 20.42
CA ASP A 585 33.09 33.79 19.96
C ASP A 585 33.13 35.34 20.08
N ASN A 586 31.99 36.03 20.03
CA ASN A 586 31.94 37.50 19.87
C ASN A 586 31.22 38.24 21.01
N TRP A 587 30.72 37.54 22.03
CA TRP A 587 30.03 38.20 23.14
C TRP A 587 31.01 39.02 24.01
N PRO A 588 30.72 40.30 24.31
CA PRO A 588 31.63 41.16 25.07
C PRO A 588 31.83 40.68 26.52
N LEU A 589 33.02 40.93 27.08
CA LEU A 589 33.32 40.69 28.50
C LEU A 589 32.81 41.81 29.44
N ASP A 590 32.08 42.79 28.90
CA ASP A 590 31.55 43.91 29.68
C ASP A 590 30.45 43.44 30.66
N ASN A 591 30.55 43.89 31.91
CA ASN A 591 29.64 43.55 33.00
C ASN A 591 28.18 43.99 32.74
N THR A 592 27.90 44.93 31.84
CA THR A 592 26.53 45.34 31.52
C THR A 592 25.78 44.32 30.64
N VAL A 593 26.53 43.48 29.91
CA VAL A 593 25.97 42.43 29.03
C VAL A 593 26.32 41.02 29.51
N GLN A 594 26.90 40.89 30.70
CA GLN A 594 27.28 39.63 31.35
C GLN A 594 26.51 39.44 32.67
N PRO A 595 26.34 38.20 33.15
CA PRO A 595 26.61 36.94 32.45
C PRO A 595 25.57 36.64 31.35
N ILE A 596 25.92 35.80 30.37
CA ILE A 596 24.90 35.11 29.56
C ILE A 596 24.23 34.05 30.44
N GLY A 597 22.91 34.13 30.61
CA GLY A 597 22.13 33.12 31.31
C GLY A 597 21.64 31.99 30.39
N ARG A 598 21.14 32.33 29.21
CA ARG A 598 20.61 31.35 28.24
C ARG A 598 20.70 31.85 26.80
N ILE A 599 20.79 30.89 25.88
CA ILE A 599 20.66 31.09 24.43
C ILE A 599 19.53 30.19 23.93
N ASP A 600 18.38 30.77 23.61
CA ASP A 600 17.22 30.08 23.05
C ASP A 600 17.29 30.12 21.51
N GLU A 601 17.08 28.97 20.87
CA GLU A 601 16.84 28.91 19.42
C GLU A 601 15.43 29.43 19.11
N ASN A 602 15.25 30.07 17.97
CA ASN A 602 13.92 30.50 17.53
C ASN A 602 13.09 29.26 17.10
N PRO A 603 12.14 28.80 17.93
CA PRO A 603 11.40 27.56 17.68
C PRO A 603 10.43 27.69 16.50
N TYR A 604 10.09 28.92 16.10
CA TYR A 604 9.20 29.18 14.98
C TYR A 604 9.82 28.84 13.63
N LEU A 605 11.17 28.76 13.54
CA LEU A 605 11.85 28.43 12.29
C LEU A 605 11.63 26.97 11.90
N GLU A 606 11.77 26.04 12.84
CA GLU A 606 11.52 24.61 12.59
C GLU A 606 10.07 24.34 12.17
N LYS A 607 9.15 25.17 12.66
CA LYS A 607 7.73 25.12 12.31
C LYS A 607 7.39 25.93 11.06
N GLN A 608 8.36 26.45 10.32
CA GLN A 608 8.18 27.21 9.07
C GLN A 608 7.24 28.42 9.17
N TYR A 609 7.28 29.16 10.27
CA TYR A 609 6.49 30.38 10.42
C TYR A 609 6.92 31.49 9.45
N LYS A 610 6.09 32.56 9.37
CA LYS A 610 6.24 33.69 8.45
C LYS A 610 7.65 34.29 8.40
N SER A 611 8.38 34.34 9.52
CA SER A 611 9.77 34.82 9.54
C SER A 611 10.70 34.04 8.60
N LEU A 612 10.61 32.70 8.59
CA LEU A 612 11.40 31.84 7.70
C LEU A 612 10.95 31.94 6.24
N ILE A 613 9.63 31.92 6.01
CA ILE A 613 9.05 32.00 4.66
C ILE A 613 9.50 33.29 3.96
N ARG A 614 9.43 34.42 4.65
CA ARG A 614 9.84 35.73 4.10
C ARG A 614 11.33 35.80 3.83
N PHE A 615 12.14 35.16 4.68
CA PHE A 615 13.58 35.05 4.46
C PHE A 615 13.92 34.23 3.21
N TYR A 616 13.26 33.08 3.02
CA TYR A 616 13.43 32.28 1.81
C TYR A 616 13.01 33.01 0.54
N LYS A 617 11.92 33.79 0.59
CA LYS A 617 11.52 34.66 -0.53
C LYS A 617 12.60 35.70 -0.85
N ALA A 618 13.26 36.28 0.15
CA ALA A 618 14.35 37.23 -0.09
C ALA A 618 15.59 36.57 -0.71
N ASN A 619 15.93 35.35 -0.29
CA ASN A 619 17.01 34.59 -0.92
C ASN A 619 16.71 34.31 -2.41
N GLN A 620 15.45 34.02 -2.73
CA GLN A 620 15.00 33.83 -4.11
C GLN A 620 15.05 35.13 -4.93
N THR A 621 14.64 36.27 -4.37
CA THR A 621 14.70 37.56 -5.10
C THR A 621 16.12 38.00 -5.41
N LEU A 622 17.11 37.53 -4.64
CA LEU A 622 18.54 37.72 -4.92
C LEU A 622 19.11 36.72 -5.94
N GLY A 623 18.32 35.77 -6.43
CA GLY A 623 18.77 34.71 -7.36
C GLY A 623 19.73 33.70 -6.73
N HIS A 624 19.77 33.62 -5.39
CA HIS A 624 20.59 32.64 -4.69
C HIS A 624 19.95 31.25 -4.73
N SER A 625 20.79 30.22 -4.71
CA SER A 625 20.34 28.83 -4.63
C SER A 625 19.55 28.57 -3.34
N PHE A 626 18.64 27.60 -3.40
CA PHE A 626 17.88 27.13 -2.25
C PHE A 626 18.39 25.74 -1.79
N PRO A 627 18.51 25.46 -0.48
CA PRO A 627 18.36 26.39 0.65
C PRO A 627 19.47 27.46 0.68
N PRO A 628 19.31 28.55 1.45
CA PRO A 628 20.29 29.63 1.53
C PRO A 628 21.67 29.13 1.97
N ASP A 629 22.72 29.64 1.34
CA ASP A 629 24.10 29.39 1.73
C ASP A 629 24.51 30.34 2.86
N LEU A 630 24.96 29.79 4.00
CA LEU A 630 25.41 30.58 5.15
C LEU A 630 26.58 31.51 4.81
N ALA A 631 27.40 31.18 3.81
CA ALA A 631 28.49 32.04 3.35
C ALA A 631 28.00 33.32 2.64
N LYS A 632 26.71 33.40 2.28
CA LYS A 632 26.08 34.57 1.65
C LYS A 632 25.49 35.56 2.65
N GLY A 633 25.71 35.35 3.95
CA GLY A 633 25.23 36.25 4.98
C GLY A 633 26.17 36.32 6.17
N PHE A 634 25.72 37.03 7.21
CA PHE A 634 26.46 37.20 8.44
C PHE A 634 25.50 37.41 9.61
N PHE A 635 26.01 37.20 10.84
CA PHE A 635 25.23 37.42 12.06
C PHE A 635 25.44 38.84 12.60
N ALA A 636 24.38 39.41 13.17
CA ALA A 636 24.42 40.69 13.86
C ALA A 636 23.44 40.73 15.04
N TYR A 637 23.62 41.73 15.90
CA TYR A 637 22.86 41.87 17.14
C TYR A 637 21.68 42.82 16.95
N HIS A 638 20.49 42.47 17.43
CA HIS A 638 19.33 43.37 17.44
C HIS A 638 18.76 43.52 18.84
N GLY A 639 18.77 44.74 19.35
CA GLY A 639 18.15 45.10 20.62
C GLY A 639 16.74 45.62 20.41
N CYS A 640 15.79 45.08 21.16
CA CYS A 640 14.39 45.52 21.14
C CYS A 640 13.75 45.33 22.52
N PRO A 641 12.59 45.96 22.79
CA PRO A 641 11.81 45.69 24.00
C PRO A 641 11.46 44.19 24.11
N PHE A 642 11.56 43.62 25.31
CA PHE A 642 11.26 42.20 25.62
C PHE A 642 9.95 41.72 24.97
N GLN A 643 8.87 42.49 25.12
CA GLN A 643 7.54 42.17 24.59
C GLN A 643 7.47 42.04 23.07
N SER A 644 8.47 42.53 22.34
CA SER A 644 8.52 42.47 20.87
C SER A 644 9.23 41.20 20.36
N ILE A 645 10.01 40.52 21.20
CA ILE A 645 10.87 39.41 20.77
C ILE A 645 10.04 38.28 20.16
N ASN A 646 9.00 37.84 20.86
CA ASN A 646 8.17 36.73 20.40
C ASN A 646 7.54 37.01 19.01
N ALA A 647 6.97 38.21 18.84
CA ALA A 647 6.35 38.62 17.59
C ALA A 647 7.37 38.73 16.43
N ILE A 648 8.57 39.25 16.71
CA ILE A 648 9.67 39.33 15.74
C ILE A 648 10.13 37.93 15.33
N CYS A 649 10.36 37.03 16.30
CA CYS A 649 10.76 35.65 16.02
C CYS A 649 9.72 34.89 15.19
N GLN A 650 8.44 35.13 15.45
CA GLN A 650 7.31 34.51 14.75
C GLN A 650 7.09 35.07 13.33
N THR A 651 7.11 36.39 13.16
CA THR A 651 6.66 37.06 11.92
C THR A 651 7.76 37.76 11.13
N GLY A 652 8.96 37.85 11.70
CA GLY A 652 10.10 38.58 11.16
C GLY A 652 10.07 40.05 11.58
N PHE A 653 11.11 40.78 11.19
CA PHE A 653 11.16 42.21 11.41
C PHE A 653 10.10 42.93 10.56
N ASP A 654 9.40 43.91 11.14
CA ASP A 654 8.33 44.69 10.50
C ASP A 654 8.81 46.08 10.09
N PRO A 655 9.02 46.34 8.78
CA PRO A 655 9.38 47.63 8.21
C PRO A 655 8.48 48.79 8.59
N ARG A 656 7.22 48.52 8.90
CA ARG A 656 6.24 49.57 9.27
C ARG A 656 6.46 50.07 10.70
N ARG A 657 7.27 49.36 11.50
CA ARG A 657 7.62 49.72 12.88
C ARG A 657 8.96 50.43 13.01
N ARG A 658 9.57 50.83 11.88
CA ARG A 658 10.81 51.61 11.84
C ARG A 658 10.64 52.92 12.58
N SER A 659 11.61 53.26 13.43
CA SER A 659 11.70 54.54 14.14
C SER A 659 13.16 54.95 14.26
N GLY A 660 13.45 56.26 14.30
CA GLY A 660 14.82 56.78 14.43
C GLY A 660 15.78 56.32 13.33
N GLN A 661 15.69 56.90 12.14
CA GLN A 661 16.36 56.43 10.91
C GLN A 661 17.63 57.24 10.57
N ALA A 662 18.56 57.37 11.51
CA ALA A 662 19.71 58.27 11.41
C ALA A 662 20.75 57.87 10.34
N TYR A 663 20.89 56.58 10.03
CA TYR A 663 21.90 56.03 9.12
C TYR A 663 21.28 55.40 7.87
N GLY A 664 20.08 55.85 7.50
CA GLY A 664 19.34 55.35 6.35
C GLY A 664 18.05 54.64 6.73
N ARG A 665 17.26 54.33 5.69
CA ARG A 665 15.96 53.66 5.81
C ARG A 665 16.19 52.15 6.02
N GLY A 666 15.71 51.60 7.13
CA GLY A 666 15.75 50.17 7.40
C GLY A 666 15.65 49.78 8.87
N GLU A 667 15.76 48.48 9.13
CA GLU A 667 15.93 47.93 10.48
C GLU A 667 17.41 47.91 10.87
N TYR A 668 17.70 48.21 12.14
CA TYR A 668 19.05 48.45 12.62
C TYR A 668 19.59 47.26 13.41
N PHE A 669 20.83 46.89 13.16
CA PHE A 669 21.53 45.78 13.81
C PHE A 669 22.91 46.26 14.26
N GLY A 670 23.23 46.15 15.55
CA GLY A 670 24.53 46.53 16.08
C GLY A 670 25.64 45.61 15.57
N VAL A 671 26.82 46.20 15.29
CA VAL A 671 28.03 45.42 14.96
C VAL A 671 28.60 44.69 16.19
N THR A 672 28.25 45.15 17.40
CA THR A 672 28.55 44.49 18.68
C THR A 672 27.30 44.44 19.56
N ALA A 673 27.29 43.53 20.55
CA ALA A 673 26.19 43.44 21.51
C ALA A 673 26.02 44.73 22.34
N LEU A 674 27.11 45.44 22.67
CA LEU A 674 27.06 46.69 23.45
C LEU A 674 26.21 47.77 22.78
N ILE A 675 26.26 47.86 21.46
CA ILE A 675 25.49 48.85 20.69
C ILE A 675 23.99 48.52 20.81
N SER A 676 23.64 47.25 20.62
CA SER A 676 22.27 46.77 20.71
C SER A 676 21.72 46.76 22.14
N HIS A 677 22.57 46.66 23.16
CA HIS A 677 22.16 46.63 24.57
C HIS A 677 21.30 47.84 24.97
N SER A 678 21.68 49.05 24.55
CA SER A 678 20.92 50.27 24.86
C SER A 678 19.48 50.26 24.32
N TYR A 679 19.23 49.48 23.25
CA TYR A 679 17.90 49.30 22.67
C TYR A 679 17.13 48.15 23.30
N SER A 680 17.81 47.15 23.87
CA SER A 680 17.20 46.10 24.69
C SER A 680 16.60 46.63 26.00
N GLN A 681 17.02 47.81 26.48
CA GLN A 681 16.49 48.44 27.71
C GLN A 681 15.20 49.25 27.49
N LYS A 682 14.82 49.54 26.24
CA LYS A 682 13.66 50.39 25.94
C LYS A 682 12.37 49.60 26.18
N GLY A 683 11.43 50.13 26.97
CA GLY A 683 10.10 49.53 27.18
C GLY A 683 9.80 48.99 28.58
N GLY A 684 10.63 49.29 29.59
CA GLY A 684 10.47 48.86 30.97
C GLY A 684 11.49 47.79 31.32
N SER A 685 12.47 48.17 32.16
CA SER A 685 13.52 47.27 32.63
C SER A 685 12.92 46.14 33.47
N GLN A 686 13.02 44.90 33.02
CA GLN A 686 12.85 43.76 33.90
C GLN A 686 14.07 43.72 34.83
N GLY A 687 13.84 43.65 36.15
CA GLY A 687 14.90 43.79 37.15
C GLY A 687 16.01 42.76 36.97
N GLY A 688 17.19 43.20 36.52
CA GLY A 688 18.43 42.43 36.50
C GLY A 688 18.66 41.54 35.27
N PHE A 689 17.86 41.61 34.20
CA PHE A 689 18.18 40.90 32.95
C PHE A 689 17.71 41.64 31.70
N SER A 690 18.21 41.20 30.55
CA SER A 690 17.86 41.72 29.24
C SER A 690 17.94 40.64 28.18
N GLN A 691 17.28 40.88 27.06
CA GLN A 691 17.24 39.95 25.94
C GLN A 691 17.61 40.62 24.63
N MET A 692 18.26 39.88 23.76
CA MET A 692 18.75 40.36 22.48
C MET A 692 18.58 39.29 21.41
N ILE A 693 18.17 39.71 20.22
CA ILE A 693 18.01 38.83 19.08
C ILE A 693 19.34 38.76 18.32
N ILE A 694 19.74 37.55 17.95
CA ILE A 694 20.79 37.31 16.96
C ILE A 694 20.10 37.07 15.63
N ALA A 695 20.35 37.95 14.67
CA ALA A 695 19.78 37.83 13.34
C ALA A 695 20.85 37.39 12.34
N PHE A 696 20.46 36.56 11.39
CA PHE A 696 21.25 36.31 10.18
C PHE A 696 20.77 37.24 9.07
N ILE A 697 21.71 37.90 8.39
CA ILE A 697 21.45 38.94 7.40
C ILE A 697 22.12 38.52 6.08
N LEU A 698 21.36 38.50 4.99
CA LEU A 698 21.90 38.26 3.64
C LEU A 698 22.74 39.45 3.19
N GLN A 699 23.89 39.18 2.60
CA GLN A 699 24.69 40.21 1.95
C GLN A 699 24.04 40.58 0.62
N CYS A 700 23.51 41.81 0.55
CA CYS A 700 22.91 42.36 -0.66
C CYS A 700 22.97 43.89 -0.66
N THR A 701 22.56 44.50 -1.78
CA THR A 701 22.54 45.96 -1.97
C THR A 701 21.60 46.70 -1.02
N GLN A 702 20.68 45.99 -0.37
CA GLN A 702 19.70 46.53 0.59
C GLN A 702 20.27 46.55 2.02
N VAL A 703 21.53 46.18 2.22
CA VAL A 703 22.22 46.24 3.50
C VAL A 703 23.32 47.29 3.44
N THR A 704 23.22 48.31 4.27
CA THR A 704 24.25 49.35 4.43
C THR A 704 24.95 49.22 5.77
N LYS A 705 26.27 49.34 5.79
CA LYS A 705 27.08 49.33 7.00
C LYS A 705 27.49 50.76 7.36
N SER A 706 27.17 51.18 8.58
CA SER A 706 27.79 52.33 9.22
C SER A 706 29.01 51.84 10.02
N GLU A 707 30.21 52.31 9.65
CA GLU A 707 31.46 51.81 10.21
C GLU A 707 31.48 51.90 11.74
N GLY A 708 31.86 50.79 12.39
CA GLY A 708 31.94 50.68 13.85
C GLY A 708 30.61 50.74 14.61
N PHE A 709 29.47 50.95 13.93
CA PHE A 709 28.19 51.19 14.61
C PHE A 709 27.10 50.15 14.30
N CYS A 710 26.51 50.19 13.10
CA CYS A 710 25.37 49.33 12.79
C CYS A 710 25.30 48.92 11.33
N TYR A 711 24.58 47.83 11.08
CA TYR A 711 24.03 47.47 9.79
C TYR A 711 22.58 47.96 9.72
N VAL A 712 22.18 48.49 8.58
CA VAL A 712 20.80 48.89 8.28
C VAL A 712 20.31 48.04 7.12
N VAL A 713 19.19 47.34 7.32
CA VAL A 713 18.58 46.45 6.33
C VAL A 713 17.29 47.09 5.82
N ASP A 714 17.22 47.43 4.54
CA ASP A 714 16.05 48.04 3.92
C ASP A 714 15.10 46.98 3.33
N ASN A 715 14.37 46.30 4.20
CA ASN A 715 13.33 45.36 3.80
C ASN A 715 12.15 46.06 3.08
N PRO A 716 11.40 45.38 2.19
CA PRO A 716 10.22 45.95 1.54
C PRO A 716 9.12 46.34 2.53
N VAL A 717 8.55 47.54 2.38
CA VAL A 717 7.49 48.06 3.27
C VAL A 717 6.18 47.26 3.15
N ASP A 718 5.93 46.65 2.00
CA ASP A 718 4.81 45.74 1.76
C ASP A 718 4.92 44.41 2.53
N TRP A 719 6.05 44.20 3.22
CA TRP A 719 6.30 43.07 4.09
C TRP A 719 6.34 41.71 3.39
N THR A 720 6.50 41.69 2.06
CA THR A 720 6.44 40.48 1.22
C THR A 720 7.59 39.50 1.44
N TYR A 721 8.80 40.02 1.70
CA TYR A 721 10.00 39.23 2.03
C TYR A 721 10.89 39.98 3.04
N ALA A 722 11.98 39.35 3.50
CA ALA A 722 12.93 39.96 4.43
C ALA A 722 14.37 39.43 4.21
N PHE A 723 15.35 40.33 4.07
CA PHE A 723 16.76 39.99 3.94
C PHE A 723 17.42 39.59 5.27
N ASN A 724 16.66 39.56 6.35
CA ASN A 724 17.11 39.19 7.69
C ASN A 724 16.15 38.20 8.34
N ILE A 725 16.69 37.34 9.21
CA ILE A 725 15.91 36.36 9.96
C ILE A 725 16.38 36.31 11.42
N PRO A 726 15.46 36.36 12.41
CA PRO A 726 15.79 36.20 13.82
C PRO A 726 16.07 34.72 14.13
N VAL A 727 17.30 34.41 14.55
CA VAL A 727 17.79 33.03 14.71
C VAL A 727 17.82 32.61 16.18
N LEU A 728 18.44 33.41 17.04
CA LEU A 728 18.57 33.12 18.48
C LEU A 728 18.07 34.28 19.31
N VAL A 729 17.72 33.99 20.56
CA VAL A 729 17.54 35.00 21.62
C VAL A 729 18.53 34.72 22.74
N VAL A 730 19.38 35.70 23.04
CA VAL A 730 20.33 35.64 24.15
C VAL A 730 19.73 36.38 25.34
N THR A 731 19.57 35.69 26.47
CA THR A 731 19.16 36.26 27.75
C THR A 731 20.41 36.45 28.62
N TYR A 732 20.64 37.68 29.11
CA TYR A 732 21.86 38.06 29.81
C TYR A 732 21.62 39.08 30.94
N GLY A 733 22.57 39.22 31.87
CA GLY A 733 22.47 40.04 33.08
C GLY A 733 22.43 39.21 34.37
N SER A 734 22.48 39.88 35.53
CA SER A 734 22.63 39.25 36.85
C SER A 734 21.55 38.23 37.21
N ASN A 735 20.32 38.41 36.72
CA ASN A 735 19.18 37.51 36.94
C ASN A 735 18.85 36.64 35.71
N ALA A 736 19.72 36.59 34.70
CA ALA A 736 19.43 35.91 33.44
C ALA A 736 19.28 34.39 33.58
N ALA A 737 20.05 33.77 34.48
CA ALA A 737 20.05 32.32 34.68
C ALA A 737 18.71 31.78 35.23
N SER A 738 17.92 32.62 35.90
CA SER A 738 16.63 32.23 36.50
C SER A 738 15.41 32.52 35.62
N GLN A 739 15.60 33.16 34.46
CA GLN A 739 14.48 33.50 33.59
C GLN A 739 13.95 32.30 32.82
N LEU A 740 12.70 32.36 32.38
CA LEU A 740 12.11 31.39 31.45
C LEU A 740 12.33 31.81 30.00
N SER A 741 12.23 30.87 29.07
CA SER A 741 12.32 31.15 27.63
C SER A 741 11.31 32.25 27.24
N PRO A 742 11.66 33.18 26.33
CA PRO A 742 10.70 34.19 25.85
C PRO A 742 9.58 33.58 25.01
N PHE A 743 9.69 32.30 24.66
CA PHE A 743 8.74 31.57 23.83
C PHE A 743 7.67 30.85 24.68
N PRO A 744 6.43 30.71 24.17
CA PRO A 744 5.41 29.90 24.82
C PRO A 744 5.82 28.42 24.88
N ARG A 745 5.36 27.70 25.91
CA ARG A 745 5.70 26.27 26.10
C ARG A 745 5.20 25.38 24.97
N ASP A 746 4.02 25.70 24.43
CA ASP A 746 3.41 24.99 23.32
C ASP A 746 3.35 25.90 22.10
N ILE A 747 4.03 25.50 21.03
CA ILE A 747 3.99 26.15 19.73
C ILE A 747 3.29 25.17 18.79
N SER A 748 2.09 25.54 18.34
CA SER A 748 1.35 24.74 17.37
C SER A 748 2.15 24.61 16.07
N GLN A 749 1.90 23.54 15.30
CA GLN A 749 2.39 23.51 13.93
C GLN A 749 1.82 24.72 13.18
N TYR A 750 2.69 25.45 12.47
CA TYR A 750 2.24 26.46 11.53
C TYR A 750 1.54 25.74 10.39
N VAL A 751 0.21 25.70 10.45
CA VAL A 751 -0.57 25.63 9.23
C VAL A 751 -0.69 27.08 8.77
N ASP A 752 -0.35 27.38 7.52
CA ASP A 752 -0.53 28.69 6.91
C ASP A 752 -2.04 28.97 6.77
N ASN A 753 -2.71 29.10 7.90
CA ASN A 753 -4.12 29.33 8.05
C ASN A 753 -4.35 30.84 8.28
N GLU A 754 -3.87 31.69 7.37
CA GLU A 754 -4.50 32.99 7.08
C GLU A 754 -4.06 33.55 5.72
N PRO A 755 -5.00 34.01 4.87
CA PRO A 755 -6.05 33.25 4.20
C PRO A 755 -5.67 33.12 2.71
N CYS A 756 -5.36 31.92 2.20
CA CYS A 756 -5.60 31.70 0.78
C CYS A 756 -7.13 31.66 0.64
N TRP A 757 -7.69 32.75 0.16
CA TRP A 757 -9.10 32.81 -0.12
C TRP A 757 -9.44 31.64 -1.07
N ASN A 758 -10.27 30.72 -0.59
CA ASN A 758 -10.74 29.60 -1.37
C ASN A 758 -11.74 30.11 -2.40
N ALA A 759 -11.21 30.54 -3.55
CA ALA A 759 -11.99 31.09 -4.64
C ALA A 759 -13.12 30.11 -5.01
N PRO A 760 -14.38 30.57 -5.17
CA PRO A 760 -15.55 29.71 -5.31
C PRO A 760 -15.47 28.71 -6.46
N PHE A 761 -14.63 29.02 -7.43
CA PHE A 761 -14.29 28.19 -8.57
C PHE A 761 -12.79 28.08 -8.70
N ARG A 762 -12.37 26.87 -9.09
CA ARG A 762 -11.00 26.53 -9.38
C ARG A 762 -10.93 25.99 -10.80
N TRP A 763 -10.06 26.58 -11.60
CA TRP A 763 -9.70 26.05 -12.91
C TRP A 763 -8.72 24.91 -12.73
N TYR A 764 -8.84 23.92 -13.58
CA TYR A 764 -8.01 22.75 -13.68
C TYR A 764 -7.51 22.59 -15.10
N TRP A 765 -6.38 21.92 -15.26
CA TRP A 765 -5.84 21.54 -16.56
C TRP A 765 -5.52 20.06 -16.59
N HIS A 766 -5.66 19.47 -17.78
CA HIS A 766 -5.51 18.05 -18.00
C HIS A 766 -4.04 17.70 -18.28
N GLN A 767 -3.50 16.86 -17.41
CA GLN A 767 -2.16 16.32 -17.51
C GLN A 767 -2.07 15.12 -18.45
N ASP A 768 -0.84 14.75 -18.80
CA ASP A 768 -0.56 13.61 -19.69
C ASP A 768 -0.79 12.25 -19.00
N ASN A 769 -0.84 12.24 -17.66
CA ASN A 769 -1.20 11.08 -16.84
C ASN A 769 -2.72 10.86 -16.71
N GLY A 770 -3.54 11.70 -17.37
CA GLY A 770 -5.00 11.62 -17.35
C GLY A 770 -5.68 12.32 -16.17
N ASN A 771 -4.93 12.97 -15.27
CA ASN A 771 -5.50 13.70 -14.13
C ASN A 771 -5.71 15.19 -14.43
N PHE A 772 -6.68 15.78 -13.75
CA PHE A 772 -6.90 17.23 -13.75
C PHE A 772 -6.21 17.84 -12.52
N GLU A 773 -5.30 18.77 -12.75
CA GLU A 773 -4.63 19.52 -11.68
C GLU A 773 -5.12 20.97 -11.59
N PRO A 774 -5.27 21.53 -10.38
CA PRO A 774 -5.73 22.89 -10.21
C PRO A 774 -4.66 23.90 -10.62
N TYR A 775 -5.07 24.98 -11.27
CA TYR A 775 -4.23 26.16 -11.39
C TYR A 775 -4.03 26.82 -10.01
N ASN A 776 -2.87 27.43 -9.80
CA ASN A 776 -2.54 28.18 -8.59
C ASN A 776 -3.41 29.44 -8.51
N ASP A 777 -3.43 30.11 -7.35
CA ASP A 777 -4.33 31.25 -7.11
C ASP A 777 -4.17 32.38 -8.13
N THR A 778 -2.93 32.72 -8.48
CA THR A 778 -2.63 33.79 -9.44
C THR A 778 -3.16 33.48 -10.84
N ILE A 779 -2.92 32.26 -11.34
CA ILE A 779 -3.38 31.85 -12.67
C ILE A 779 -4.89 31.64 -12.67
N ASN A 780 -5.43 31.08 -11.59
CA ASN A 780 -6.87 30.91 -11.41
C ASN A 780 -7.61 32.25 -11.46
N GLU A 781 -7.07 33.30 -10.82
CA GLU A 781 -7.63 34.65 -10.88
C GLU A 781 -7.64 35.18 -12.32
N ILE A 782 -6.53 35.04 -13.05
CA ILE A 782 -6.40 35.50 -14.43
C ILE A 782 -7.42 34.80 -15.34
N LEU A 783 -7.49 33.47 -15.26
CA LEU A 783 -8.40 32.67 -16.09
C LEU A 783 -9.87 32.95 -15.76
N GLU A 784 -10.20 33.11 -14.48
CA GLU A 784 -11.57 33.40 -14.06
C GLU A 784 -12.01 34.81 -14.50
N ASN A 785 -11.12 35.82 -14.43
CA ASN A 785 -11.41 37.16 -14.94
C ASN A 785 -11.73 37.15 -16.44
N PHE A 786 -10.92 36.44 -17.24
CA PHE A 786 -11.16 36.32 -18.68
C PHE A 786 -12.43 35.53 -18.98
N TYR A 787 -12.68 34.45 -18.24
CA TYR A 787 -13.89 33.66 -18.38
C TYR A 787 -15.16 34.45 -18.04
N GLU A 788 -15.16 35.26 -16.98
CA GLU A 788 -16.29 36.12 -16.64
C GLU A 788 -16.54 37.18 -17.73
N ALA A 789 -15.47 37.81 -18.23
CA ALA A 789 -15.58 38.75 -19.34
C ALA A 789 -16.23 38.09 -20.56
N TRP A 790 -15.78 36.90 -20.94
CA TRP A 790 -16.39 36.12 -22.02
C TRP A 790 -17.86 35.75 -21.75
N LYS A 791 -18.14 35.15 -20.59
CA LYS A 791 -19.45 34.64 -20.20
C LYS A 791 -20.54 35.71 -20.21
N PHE A 792 -20.20 36.94 -19.82
CA PHE A 792 -21.12 38.07 -19.82
C PHE A 792 -21.06 38.92 -21.10
N ASN A 793 -20.52 38.36 -22.21
CA ASN A 793 -20.38 38.99 -23.52
C ASN A 793 -19.59 40.32 -23.51
N ARG A 794 -18.61 40.44 -22.60
CA ARG A 794 -17.70 41.59 -22.46
C ARG A 794 -16.28 41.28 -22.98
N GLY A 795 -16.01 40.05 -23.41
CA GLY A 795 -14.69 39.59 -23.87
C GLY A 795 -14.80 38.46 -24.89
N LEU A 796 -13.66 38.09 -25.48
CA LEU A 796 -13.55 37.05 -26.49
C LEU A 796 -13.55 35.64 -25.86
N SER A 797 -14.06 34.64 -26.58
CA SER A 797 -14.02 33.24 -26.15
C SER A 797 -12.63 32.62 -26.18
N GLU A 798 -11.74 33.23 -26.98
CA GLU A 798 -10.34 32.88 -27.08
C GLU A 798 -9.51 34.06 -26.57
N VAL A 799 -8.65 33.83 -25.58
CA VAL A 799 -7.80 34.86 -24.97
C VAL A 799 -6.37 34.37 -24.86
N ASP A 800 -5.42 35.29 -25.00
CA ASP A 800 -4.01 35.00 -24.75
C ASP A 800 -3.70 35.38 -23.29
N THR A 801 -3.10 34.47 -22.54
CA THR A 801 -2.70 34.73 -21.16
C THR A 801 -1.40 35.55 -21.16
N PRO A 802 -1.20 36.45 -20.16
CA PRO A 802 0.16 36.90 -19.83
C PRO A 802 1.07 35.69 -19.55
N PRO A 803 2.41 35.82 -19.58
CA PRO A 803 3.31 34.70 -19.32
C PRO A 803 2.97 34.01 -17.99
N VAL A 804 2.46 32.78 -18.10
CA VAL A 804 2.09 31.93 -16.98
C VAL A 804 3.26 31.00 -16.69
N THR A 805 3.71 30.97 -15.44
CA THR A 805 4.77 30.05 -15.00
C THR A 805 4.35 28.60 -15.22
N ARG A 806 5.11 27.89 -16.05
CA ARG A 806 4.85 26.50 -16.41
C ARG A 806 5.29 25.57 -15.27
N TYR A 807 4.37 24.72 -14.79
CA TYR A 807 4.59 23.78 -13.68
C TYR A 807 5.71 22.75 -13.83
N VAL A 808 6.25 22.55 -15.05
CA VAL A 808 7.28 21.53 -15.32
C VAL A 808 8.69 22.08 -15.14
N ASP A 809 8.90 23.37 -15.41
CA ASP A 809 10.23 24.01 -15.47
C ASP A 809 10.27 25.44 -14.93
N ASP A 810 9.16 25.91 -14.34
CA ASP A 810 8.95 27.27 -13.82
C ASP A 810 9.30 28.40 -14.81
N ALA A 811 9.30 28.09 -16.11
CA ALA A 811 9.51 29.08 -17.16
C ALA A 811 8.20 29.83 -17.47
N PRO A 812 8.21 31.17 -17.58
CA PRO A 812 7.04 31.91 -18.04
C PRO A 812 6.71 31.51 -19.49
N GLN A 813 5.48 31.05 -19.74
CA GLN A 813 5.02 30.69 -21.08
C GLN A 813 3.63 31.27 -21.35
N GLU A 814 3.41 31.69 -22.59
CA GLU A 814 2.12 32.23 -23.03
C GLU A 814 1.24 31.11 -23.55
N TYR A 815 -0.03 31.14 -23.14
CA TYR A 815 -1.04 30.18 -23.52
C TYR A 815 -2.22 30.91 -24.14
N LYS A 816 -2.78 30.31 -25.18
CA LYS A 816 -4.07 30.70 -25.73
C LYS A 816 -5.16 29.82 -25.12
N ILE A 817 -6.13 30.43 -24.46
CA ILE A 817 -7.21 29.74 -23.76
C ILE A 817 -8.50 29.91 -24.57
N ASP A 818 -9.12 28.79 -24.92
CA ASP A 818 -10.43 28.71 -25.56
C ASP A 818 -11.46 28.20 -24.53
N PHE A 819 -12.24 29.13 -23.97
CA PHE A 819 -13.27 28.82 -22.99
C PHE A 819 -14.50 28.14 -23.58
N LYS A 820 -14.72 28.26 -24.90
CA LYS A 820 -15.84 27.60 -25.58
C LYS A 820 -15.54 26.11 -25.79
N LYS A 821 -14.29 25.78 -26.11
CA LYS A 821 -13.83 24.40 -26.32
C LYS A 821 -13.19 23.77 -25.09
N ASN A 822 -13.06 24.52 -23.98
CA ASN A 822 -12.38 24.09 -22.76
C ASN A 822 -10.95 23.59 -23.05
N ARG A 823 -10.18 24.40 -23.77
CA ARG A 823 -8.81 24.06 -24.17
C ARG A 823 -7.83 25.17 -23.86
N GLN A 824 -6.61 24.78 -23.52
CA GLN A 824 -5.43 25.64 -23.57
C GLN A 824 -4.50 25.18 -24.67
N VAL A 825 -3.89 26.12 -25.38
CA VAL A 825 -2.89 25.89 -26.42
C VAL A 825 -1.64 26.65 -26.05
N ASN A 826 -0.52 25.96 -25.91
CA ASN A 826 0.76 26.62 -25.71
C ASN A 826 1.14 27.38 -26.98
N MET A 827 1.39 28.69 -26.89
CA MET A 827 1.62 29.52 -28.07
C MET A 827 2.98 29.26 -28.72
N LYS A 828 3.94 28.71 -27.97
CA LYS A 828 5.29 28.39 -28.47
C LYS A 828 5.36 27.01 -29.11
N THR A 829 4.73 26.00 -28.52
CA THR A 829 4.82 24.60 -28.97
C THR A 829 3.60 24.13 -29.72
N THR A 830 2.52 24.91 -29.76
CA THR A 830 1.18 24.56 -30.27
C THR A 830 0.51 23.39 -29.55
N TYR A 831 1.13 22.87 -28.49
CA TYR A 831 0.63 21.74 -27.72
C TYR A 831 -0.68 22.11 -27.01
N THR A 832 -1.69 21.26 -27.13
CA THR A 832 -3.05 21.53 -26.65
C THR A 832 -3.40 20.63 -25.46
N ARG A 833 -4.04 21.19 -24.43
CA ARG A 833 -4.56 20.45 -23.27
C ARG A 833 -6.00 20.85 -22.99
N LEU A 834 -6.77 19.94 -22.37
CA LEU A 834 -8.09 20.28 -21.84
C LEU A 834 -7.95 21.09 -20.55
N ILE A 835 -8.91 21.98 -20.31
CA ILE A 835 -9.07 22.69 -19.05
C ILE A 835 -10.49 22.51 -18.54
N ASP A 836 -10.70 22.63 -17.24
CA ASP A 836 -11.99 22.39 -16.62
C ASP A 836 -12.20 23.36 -15.45
N ARG A 837 -13.41 23.88 -15.29
CA ARG A 837 -13.74 24.85 -14.24
C ARG A 837 -14.68 24.20 -13.23
N ARG A 838 -14.20 23.96 -12.02
CA ARG A 838 -14.99 23.25 -10.98
C ARG A 838 -15.35 24.17 -9.83
N PRO A 839 -16.57 24.07 -9.27
CA PRO A 839 -16.90 24.71 -8.01
C PRO A 839 -16.18 24.00 -6.85
N LEU A 840 -15.74 24.74 -5.84
CA LEU A 840 -15.26 24.12 -4.60
C LEU A 840 -16.41 23.37 -3.90
N GLU A 841 -16.08 22.20 -3.33
CA GLU A 841 -17.02 21.31 -2.62
C GLU A 841 -17.74 22.04 -1.48
N LYS A 842 -18.97 21.58 -1.20
CA LYS A 842 -19.98 22.27 -0.39
C LYS A 842 -19.63 22.20 1.11
N PRO A 843 -19.34 23.31 1.81
CA PRO A 843 -19.29 23.31 3.26
C PRO A 843 -20.72 23.39 3.86
N ALA A 844 -20.83 23.07 5.15
CA ALA A 844 -22.08 22.93 5.90
C ALA A 844 -23.02 24.17 5.81
N ALA A 845 -24.30 23.96 6.16
CA ALA A 845 -25.26 25.06 6.32
C ALA A 845 -24.87 25.98 7.49
N ASN A 846 -25.19 27.27 7.40
CA ASN A 846 -24.99 28.34 8.42
C ASN A 846 -23.58 28.95 8.54
N LEU A 847 -23.02 29.44 7.44
CA LEU A 847 -21.71 30.10 7.42
C LEU A 847 -21.85 31.63 7.51
N ASN A 848 -20.96 32.28 8.25
CA ASN A 848 -20.92 33.71 8.46
C ASN A 848 -19.79 34.37 7.67
N TRP A 849 -19.96 35.64 7.35
CA TRP A 849 -18.94 36.45 6.67
C TRP A 849 -18.21 37.37 7.64
N PHE A 850 -16.90 37.48 7.45
CA PHE A 850 -15.99 38.33 8.23
C PHE A 850 -15.07 39.15 7.32
N TYR A 851 -14.57 40.27 7.85
CA TYR A 851 -13.48 41.05 7.26
C TYR A 851 -12.36 41.31 8.26
N CYS A 852 -11.14 41.41 7.79
CA CYS A 852 -9.98 41.76 8.61
C CYS A 852 -9.94 43.29 8.80
N ASN A 853 -9.99 43.76 10.05
CA ASN A 853 -9.93 45.19 10.36
C ASN A 853 -8.47 45.71 10.40
N GLU A 854 -8.30 47.01 10.62
CA GLU A 854 -6.99 47.68 10.61
C GLU A 854 -6.03 47.21 11.72
N HIS A 855 -6.55 46.54 12.75
CA HIS A 855 -5.77 45.95 13.82
C HIS A 855 -5.45 44.47 13.58
N GLY A 856 -5.80 43.93 12.40
CA GLY A 856 -5.60 42.53 12.05
C GLY A 856 -6.65 41.57 12.64
N ALA A 857 -7.71 42.09 13.28
CA ALA A 857 -8.74 41.25 13.88
C ALA A 857 -9.91 40.99 12.90
N TRP A 858 -10.38 39.75 12.86
CA TRP A 858 -11.54 39.35 12.06
C TRP A 858 -12.83 39.85 12.69
N THR A 859 -13.50 40.76 11.99
CA THR A 859 -14.75 41.37 12.41
C THR A 859 -15.89 40.82 11.57
N ARG A 860 -16.95 40.35 12.23
CA ARG A 860 -18.14 39.81 11.57
C ARG A 860 -18.91 40.94 10.87
N TYR A 861 -19.40 40.70 9.65
CA TYR A 861 -20.32 41.64 9.00
C TYR A 861 -21.68 41.64 9.70
N GLU A 862 -22.39 42.76 9.63
CA GLU A 862 -23.77 42.87 10.13
C GLU A 862 -24.74 41.98 9.37
N MET A 863 -25.80 41.51 10.02
CA MET A 863 -26.70 40.47 9.50
C MET A 863 -27.31 40.80 8.13
N LEU A 864 -27.74 42.05 7.92
CA LEU A 864 -28.30 42.48 6.62
C LEU A 864 -27.25 42.41 5.50
N VAL A 865 -26.02 42.84 5.79
CA VAL A 865 -24.89 42.80 4.87
C VAL A 865 -24.47 41.35 4.62
N GLN A 866 -24.48 40.49 5.65
CA GLN A 866 -24.20 39.06 5.48
C GLN A 866 -25.15 38.39 4.50
N ASN A 867 -26.46 38.65 4.64
CA ASN A 867 -27.45 38.06 3.74
C ASN A 867 -27.24 38.52 2.29
N GLN A 868 -26.88 39.78 2.07
CA GLN A 868 -26.56 40.31 0.74
C GLN A 868 -25.30 39.66 0.15
N ILE A 869 -24.23 39.57 0.94
CA ILE A 869 -22.96 38.94 0.53
C ILE A 869 -23.18 37.45 0.23
N GLU A 870 -23.88 36.73 1.10
CA GLU A 870 -24.16 35.31 0.93
C GLU A 870 -25.07 35.04 -0.27
N GLN A 871 -26.13 35.84 -0.47
CA GLN A 871 -26.99 35.71 -1.64
C GLN A 871 -26.23 35.97 -2.94
N ALA A 872 -25.38 37.00 -2.97
CA ALA A 872 -24.53 37.31 -4.12
C ALA A 872 -23.50 36.20 -4.37
N PHE A 873 -22.88 35.67 -3.32
CA PHE A 873 -21.94 34.57 -3.39
C PHE A 873 -22.58 33.28 -3.91
N GLN A 874 -23.77 32.93 -3.42
CA GLN A 874 -24.51 31.75 -3.92
C GLN A 874 -24.99 31.95 -5.35
N SER A 875 -25.39 33.17 -5.74
CA SER A 875 -25.71 33.50 -7.13
C SER A 875 -24.49 33.35 -8.03
N TYR A 876 -23.33 33.84 -7.60
CA TYR A 876 -22.04 33.67 -8.29
C TYR A 876 -21.67 32.19 -8.43
N ARG A 877 -21.75 31.40 -7.34
CA ARG A 877 -21.51 29.95 -7.33
C ARG A 877 -22.46 29.16 -8.23
N ALA A 878 -23.72 29.55 -8.31
CA ALA A 878 -24.69 28.95 -9.22
C ALA A 878 -24.49 29.38 -10.68
N GLY A 879 -23.45 30.18 -10.96
CA GLY A 879 -23.16 30.70 -12.29
C GLY A 879 -24.15 31.77 -12.76
N ARG A 880 -24.97 32.34 -11.88
CA ARG A 880 -26.04 33.30 -12.21
C ARG A 880 -25.69 34.76 -11.88
N GLY A 881 -24.67 35.00 -11.06
CA GLY A 881 -24.21 36.33 -10.65
C GLY A 881 -22.75 36.60 -11.03
N PRO A 882 -22.29 37.87 -10.91
CA PRO A 882 -20.90 38.26 -11.09
C PRO A 882 -20.03 37.95 -9.85
N SER A 883 -18.71 37.91 -10.02
CA SER A 883 -17.75 37.68 -8.93
C SER A 883 -17.56 38.84 -7.95
N THR A 884 -18.19 40.00 -8.23
CA THR A 884 -18.16 41.17 -7.35
C THR A 884 -19.56 41.64 -7.00
N VAL A 885 -19.76 42.12 -5.77
CA VAL A 885 -21.00 42.75 -5.33
C VAL A 885 -20.71 44.02 -4.55
N ASN A 886 -21.47 45.09 -4.79
CA ASN A 886 -21.39 46.30 -3.97
C ASN A 886 -22.35 46.17 -2.80
N VAL A 887 -21.84 46.38 -1.59
CA VAL A 887 -22.61 46.39 -0.34
C VAL A 887 -22.41 47.70 0.38
N GLN A 888 -23.48 48.22 0.96
CA GLN A 888 -23.44 49.41 1.80
C GLN A 888 -23.94 49.04 3.20
N PRO A 889 -23.07 49.07 4.22
CA PRO A 889 -23.49 48.82 5.59
C PRO A 889 -24.52 49.86 6.06
N PRO A 890 -25.58 49.44 6.79
CA PRO A 890 -26.55 50.37 7.35
C PRO A 890 -25.89 51.46 8.20
N GLY A 891 -26.30 52.71 8.03
CA GLY A 891 -25.77 53.84 8.80
C GLY A 891 -24.35 54.29 8.40
N ARG A 892 -23.79 53.76 7.31
CA ARG A 892 -22.49 54.17 6.76
C ARG A 892 -22.63 54.78 5.37
N PRO A 893 -21.96 55.91 5.08
CA PRO A 893 -21.98 56.51 3.74
C PRO A 893 -21.06 55.77 2.75
N GLU A 894 -20.16 54.91 3.23
CA GLU A 894 -19.20 54.22 2.36
C GLU A 894 -19.82 52.98 1.71
N THR A 895 -19.58 52.82 0.40
CA THR A 895 -19.90 51.60 -0.34
C THR A 895 -18.66 50.73 -0.49
N TYR A 896 -18.79 49.44 -0.21
CA TYR A 896 -17.73 48.46 -0.32
C TYR A 896 -18.02 47.48 -1.45
N GLN A 897 -17.06 47.29 -2.35
CA GLN A 897 -17.09 46.23 -3.35
C GLN A 897 -16.49 44.97 -2.75
N ILE A 898 -17.30 43.93 -2.58
CA ILE A 898 -16.85 42.60 -2.19
C ILE A 898 -16.41 41.86 -3.45
N ASN A 899 -15.19 41.34 -3.45
CA ASN A 899 -14.59 40.58 -4.54
C ASN A 899 -14.41 39.12 -4.10
N PHE A 900 -15.23 38.23 -4.67
CA PHE A 900 -15.22 36.80 -4.39
C PHE A 900 -14.11 36.04 -5.15
N LEU A 901 -13.32 36.68 -6.01
CA LEU A 901 -12.12 36.07 -6.60
C LEU A 901 -10.92 36.24 -5.69
N LYS A 902 -10.78 37.44 -5.13
CA LYS A 902 -9.61 37.86 -4.34
C LYS A 902 -9.79 37.62 -2.85
N GLY A 903 -11.02 37.40 -2.40
CA GLY A 903 -11.32 37.37 -0.97
C GLY A 903 -11.06 38.72 -0.31
N GLN A 904 -11.51 39.79 -0.96
CA GLN A 904 -11.26 41.16 -0.52
C GLN A 904 -12.54 41.98 -0.52
N GLN A 905 -12.65 42.94 0.39
CA GLN A 905 -13.54 44.09 0.26
C GLN A 905 -12.72 45.31 -0.11
N ILE A 906 -13.23 46.15 -1.00
CA ILE A 906 -12.59 47.38 -1.47
C ILE A 906 -13.54 48.54 -1.16
N ASN A 907 -13.07 49.54 -0.42
CA ASN A 907 -13.82 50.77 -0.26
C ASN A 907 -13.78 51.55 -1.59
N THR A 908 -14.96 51.79 -2.18
CA THR A 908 -15.10 52.40 -3.51
C THR A 908 -14.70 53.88 -3.57
N GLN A 909 -14.58 54.54 -2.41
CA GLN A 909 -14.23 55.96 -2.30
C GLN A 909 -12.73 56.14 -2.04
N SER A 910 -12.13 55.31 -1.17
CA SER A 910 -10.71 55.41 -0.78
C SER A 910 -9.78 54.44 -1.51
N ASN A 911 -10.31 53.47 -2.26
CA ASN A 911 -9.57 52.35 -2.87
C ASN A 911 -8.74 51.52 -1.87
N THR A 912 -9.04 51.60 -0.58
CA THR A 912 -8.41 50.75 0.43
C THR A 912 -9.08 49.39 0.45
N PHE A 913 -8.27 48.32 0.57
CA PHE A 913 -8.77 46.94 0.59
C PHE A 913 -8.58 46.28 1.96
N LYS A 914 -9.46 45.33 2.29
CA LYS A 914 -9.40 44.49 3.49
C LYS A 914 -9.73 43.05 3.09
N ASN A 915 -9.05 42.07 3.70
CA ASN A 915 -9.34 40.65 3.43
C ASN A 915 -10.70 40.24 4.00
N ILE A 916 -11.38 39.28 3.37
CA ILE A 916 -12.64 38.70 3.84
C ILE A 916 -12.50 37.18 3.99
N LYS A 917 -13.34 36.58 4.83
CA LYS A 917 -13.47 35.13 4.95
C LYS A 917 -14.92 34.71 5.22
N ARG A 918 -15.20 33.43 4.98
CA ARG A 918 -16.52 32.79 5.15
C ARG A 918 -16.34 31.56 6.02
N GLU A 919 -16.87 31.58 7.25
CA GLU A 919 -16.66 30.56 8.31
C GLU A 919 -17.92 30.29 9.12
#